data_AF-A0A1E7HRH2-F1
#
_entry.id   AF-A0A1E7HRH2-F1
#
_cell.length_a   1.000
_cell.length_b   1.000
_cell.length_c   1.000
_cell.angle_alpha   90.00
_cell.angle_beta   90.00
_cell.angle_gamma   90.00
#
_symmetry.space_group_name_H-M   'P 1'
#
loop_
_entity.id
_entity.type
_entity.pdbx_description
1 polymer ?
#
loop_
_entity_poly.entity_id
_entity_poly.type
_entity_poly.pdbx_seq_one_letter_code
_entity_poly.pdbx_strand_id
1 'polypeptide(L)'
;MARQADGATVITYGGTKILCTAVSGRKMKEGQSFFPLVVNYQEKFYAGGKIPGSFFRRERGATERETLICRLIDRPLRPLFPKGYMFETQIMPTVISVDMENDPDTLALVGCSAALEISDIPFDGPIASVRVARVEGQLIANPNFEQREASDLDLTVAGSREAIIMVEGEADFLSEDEILEAIFFGHEAMQPLIEVQSELRKIAGKEKREFLVPEPDQALADKVATLAEARLLEAVKIRSKQERYAAVGVIKEEIVAELVDEEANNKEEISETLSALQKRVVRQMIIRDQIRIDGRDFNTVRPINCEVGLLPRAHGSALFTRGETQALVAVALGTSKDEQRMDNVQSMDFKKFMLHYNFPPFCVGETSMRLFPGRREIGHGMLAERSVSKVLPVHDDFPYTIRVVSETLESNGSSSMASVCGATLALMDAGVPVTKAVAGIAMGLIKEGDDVAVLSDILGDEDHLGDMDFKVTGAAEGVTALQMDIKIGGVDKAIMKQALEQAREGRIHILGKMAEAISVPREELSPYAPRITTIQVKQDQVRTVIGSGGKNVRGIIEATGCSIDIEDDGRINIASADGDACKMAIKMIRDLTQEAEKGKLYMGTVRKIMEFGAFVEIFPGTDGLVHISELDKERVRNVTDILKEGDQVLVKCLDIDRQGKIKLSRKEALGQTLPEVG
;
A
#
# COMPACT_ATOMS: atom_id res chain seq x y z
N MET A 1 -5.32 -34.51 7.45
CA MET A 1 -4.34 -34.36 6.32
C MET A 1 -2.95 -34.13 6.93
N ALA A 2 -1.86 -34.21 6.15
CA ALA A 2 -0.49 -33.86 6.60
C ALA A 2 -0.01 -34.51 7.93
N ARG A 3 -0.29 -35.80 8.15
CA ARG A 3 -0.05 -36.52 9.43
C ARG A 3 1.42 -36.61 9.89
N GLN A 4 2.37 -36.24 9.03
CA GLN A 4 3.80 -36.23 9.37
C GLN A 4 4.25 -34.91 10.01
N ALA A 5 3.42 -33.86 9.96
CA ALA A 5 3.72 -32.62 10.67
C ALA A 5 3.60 -32.81 12.19
N ASP A 6 4.29 -31.96 12.96
CA ASP A 6 4.13 -31.96 14.42
C ASP A 6 2.69 -31.58 14.78
N GLY A 7 2.09 -30.62 14.07
CA GLY A 7 0.67 -30.30 14.11
C GLY A 7 0.12 -29.94 12.73
N ALA A 8 -1.14 -30.32 12.47
CA ALA A 8 -1.82 -29.99 11.22
C ALA A 8 -3.33 -29.87 11.41
N THR A 9 -3.90 -28.76 10.99
CA THR A 9 -5.34 -28.46 11.05
C THR A 9 -5.86 -28.08 9.67
N VAL A 10 -7.16 -28.28 9.47
CA VAL A 10 -7.88 -27.71 8.33
C VAL A 10 -8.98 -26.85 8.90
N ILE A 11 -8.88 -25.54 8.69
CA ILE A 11 -9.95 -24.60 9.05
C ILE A 11 -10.90 -24.46 7.86
N THR A 12 -12.20 -24.34 8.14
CA THR A 12 -13.25 -24.16 7.14
C THR A 12 -14.19 -23.07 7.61
N TYR A 13 -14.44 -22.08 6.76
CA TYR A 13 -15.45 -21.05 6.95
C TYR A 13 -16.13 -20.81 5.60
N GLY A 14 -17.45 -20.99 5.54
CA GLY A 14 -18.16 -21.10 4.27
C GLY A 14 -17.57 -22.20 3.39
N GLY A 15 -17.21 -21.86 2.15
CA GLY A 15 -16.48 -22.72 1.23
C GLY A 15 -14.96 -22.51 1.22
N THR A 16 -14.45 -21.54 1.99
CA THR A 16 -13.02 -21.27 2.14
C THR A 16 -12.36 -22.27 3.09
N LYS A 17 -11.26 -22.88 2.66
CA LYS A 17 -10.50 -23.91 3.40
C LYS A 17 -9.01 -23.69 3.33
N ILE A 18 -8.36 -23.82 4.48
CA ILE A 18 -6.92 -23.61 4.64
C ILE A 18 -6.34 -24.79 5.40
N LEU A 19 -5.33 -25.43 4.81
CA LEU A 19 -4.51 -26.44 5.48
C LEU A 19 -3.36 -25.73 6.19
N CYS A 20 -3.35 -25.74 7.51
CA CYS A 20 -2.28 -25.15 8.31
C CYS A 20 -1.42 -26.25 8.92
N THR A 21 -0.11 -26.23 8.66
CA THR A 21 0.84 -27.15 9.27
C THR A 21 1.89 -26.41 10.08
N ALA A 22 2.36 -27.05 11.15
CA ALA A 22 3.48 -26.59 11.97
C ALA A 22 4.47 -27.74 12.16
N VAL A 23 5.76 -27.44 11.95
CA VAL A 23 6.87 -28.38 12.12
C VAL A 23 8.01 -27.64 12.82
N SER A 24 8.58 -28.25 13.85
CA SER A 24 9.76 -27.71 14.52
C SER A 24 10.85 -28.77 14.67
N GLY A 25 12.08 -28.36 14.36
CA GLY A 25 13.27 -29.18 14.53
C GLY A 25 13.41 -29.73 15.94
N ARG A 26 14.13 -30.84 16.07
CA ARG A 26 14.43 -31.50 17.36
C ARG A 26 15.82 -31.16 17.89
N LYS A 27 16.62 -30.44 17.10
CA LYS A 27 17.99 -30.01 17.44
C LYS A 27 18.15 -28.55 17.04
N MET A 28 18.79 -27.77 17.92
CA MET A 28 19.24 -26.41 17.59
C MET A 28 20.45 -26.50 16.66
N LYS A 29 20.60 -25.54 15.74
CA LYS A 29 21.86 -25.45 14.98
C LYS A 29 22.84 -24.61 15.80
N GLU A 30 24.12 -24.99 15.75
CA GLU A 30 25.19 -24.24 16.40
C GLU A 30 25.31 -22.83 15.78
N GLY A 31 25.62 -21.83 16.60
CA GLY A 31 25.83 -20.45 16.18
C GLY A 31 24.57 -19.67 15.76
N GLN A 32 23.38 -20.11 16.19
CA GLN A 32 22.13 -19.37 15.94
C GLN A 32 21.92 -18.26 16.96
N SER A 33 21.91 -17.02 16.49
CA SER A 33 21.69 -15.82 17.32
C SER A 33 20.22 -15.35 17.37
N PHE A 34 19.31 -16.00 16.65
CA PHE A 34 17.90 -15.63 16.59
C PHE A 34 16.99 -16.83 16.35
N PHE A 35 15.73 -16.72 16.82
CA PHE A 35 14.72 -17.76 16.65
C PHE A 35 14.33 -17.89 15.15
N PRO A 36 14.64 -19.04 14.49
CA PRO A 36 14.37 -19.22 13.07
C PRO A 36 12.94 -19.70 12.83
N LEU A 37 11.97 -18.84 13.15
CA LEU A 37 10.57 -19.01 12.77
C LEU A 37 10.35 -18.49 11.35
N VAL A 38 9.79 -19.35 10.49
CA VAL A 38 9.40 -19.02 9.13
C VAL A 38 7.94 -19.36 8.91
N VAL A 39 7.13 -18.33 8.66
CA VAL A 39 5.76 -18.49 8.14
C VAL A 39 5.79 -18.37 6.62
N ASN A 40 5.14 -19.32 5.94
CA ASN A 40 4.98 -19.37 4.49
C ASN A 40 3.51 -19.61 4.12
N TYR A 41 2.74 -18.54 4.08
CA TYR A 41 1.39 -18.54 3.54
C TYR A 41 1.42 -18.66 2.01
N GLN A 42 0.54 -19.51 1.46
CA GLN A 42 0.44 -19.73 0.02
C GLN A 42 -1.01 -19.81 -0.43
N GLU A 43 -1.33 -19.11 -1.51
CA GLU A 43 -2.61 -19.24 -2.21
C GLU A 43 -2.42 -20.10 -3.45
N LYS A 44 -3.17 -21.20 -3.56
CA LYS A 44 -3.14 -22.03 -4.76
C LYS A 44 -4.24 -21.59 -5.70
N PHE A 45 -3.93 -21.34 -6.97
CA PHE A 45 -4.93 -20.84 -7.91
C PHE A 45 -6.04 -21.86 -8.17
N TYR A 46 -5.74 -23.16 -8.02
CA TYR A 46 -6.77 -24.19 -8.05
C TYR A 46 -7.83 -24.01 -6.94
N ALA A 47 -7.52 -23.32 -5.84
CA ALA A 47 -8.47 -23.08 -4.75
C ALA A 47 -9.69 -22.28 -5.22
N GLY A 48 -9.52 -21.40 -6.22
CA GLY A 48 -10.59 -20.67 -6.90
C GLY A 48 -10.91 -21.24 -8.30
N GLY A 49 -10.43 -22.44 -8.64
CA GLY A 49 -10.64 -23.04 -9.97
C GLY A 49 -9.92 -22.33 -11.11
N LYS A 50 -8.88 -21.54 -10.83
CA LYS A 50 -8.15 -20.71 -11.80
C LYS A 50 -6.81 -21.33 -12.19
N ILE A 51 -6.36 -21.06 -13.42
CA ILE A 51 -4.98 -21.33 -13.86
C ILE A 51 -4.20 -20.02 -13.75
N PRO A 52 -2.98 -19.99 -13.16
CA PRO A 52 -2.20 -18.77 -13.04
C PRO A 52 -2.00 -18.03 -14.37
N GLY A 53 -2.10 -16.71 -14.35
CA GLY A 53 -1.86 -15.81 -15.47
C GLY A 53 -0.38 -15.66 -15.85
N SER A 54 0.53 -16.15 -14.99
CA SER A 54 1.98 -16.14 -15.23
C SER A 54 2.36 -16.92 -16.50
N PHE A 55 3.47 -16.55 -17.14
CA PHE A 55 3.97 -17.20 -18.36
C PHE A 55 4.11 -18.73 -18.20
N PHE A 56 4.48 -19.20 -17.01
CA PHE A 56 4.70 -20.62 -16.71
C PHE A 56 3.41 -21.37 -16.33
N ARG A 57 2.27 -20.70 -16.17
CA ARG A 57 1.00 -21.28 -15.69
C ARG A 57 1.16 -22.04 -14.37
N ARG A 58 2.04 -21.54 -13.51
CA ARG A 58 2.39 -22.09 -12.19
C ARG A 58 2.69 -20.96 -11.22
N GLU A 59 2.30 -21.15 -9.96
CA GLU A 59 2.63 -20.25 -8.87
C GLU A 59 4.15 -20.24 -8.66
N ARG A 60 4.77 -19.05 -8.68
CA ARG A 60 6.21 -18.87 -8.47
C ARG A 60 6.46 -17.62 -7.63
N GLY A 61 7.34 -17.75 -6.64
CA GLY A 61 7.58 -16.68 -5.67
C GLY A 61 6.37 -16.47 -4.75
N ALA A 62 6.55 -15.64 -3.72
CA ALA A 62 5.43 -15.13 -2.94
C ALA A 62 4.98 -13.80 -3.56
N THR A 63 3.68 -13.62 -3.71
CA THR A 63 3.07 -12.33 -4.04
C THR A 63 3.20 -11.34 -2.88
N GLU A 64 2.94 -10.06 -3.13
CA GLU A 64 2.85 -9.06 -2.05
C GLU A 64 1.79 -9.45 -1.02
N ARG A 65 0.61 -9.88 -1.47
CA ARG A 65 -0.48 -10.36 -0.61
C ARG A 65 -0.04 -11.52 0.27
N GLU A 66 0.57 -12.56 -0.31
CA GLU A 66 1.05 -13.71 0.45
C GLU A 66 2.13 -13.30 1.47
N THR A 67 3.02 -12.38 1.08
CA THR A 67 4.09 -11.88 1.97
C THR A 67 3.52 -11.08 3.15
N LEU A 68 2.49 -10.27 2.92
CA LEU A 68 1.80 -9.52 3.96
C LEU A 68 1.06 -10.45 4.93
N ILE A 69 0.38 -11.48 4.43
CA ILE A 69 -0.31 -12.47 5.27
C ILE A 69 0.71 -13.30 6.07
N CYS A 70 1.87 -13.64 5.49
CA CYS A 70 2.97 -14.25 6.27
C CYS A 70 3.34 -13.39 7.49
N ARG A 71 3.42 -12.06 7.32
CA ARG A 71 3.73 -11.14 8.42
C ARG A 71 2.59 -11.04 9.42
N LEU A 72 1.36 -10.96 8.94
CA LEU A 72 0.15 -10.93 9.76
C LEU A 72 0.09 -12.12 10.73
N ILE A 73 0.54 -13.29 10.27
CA ILE A 73 0.59 -14.53 11.06
C ILE A 73 1.84 -14.60 11.95
N ASP A 74 3.02 -14.22 11.44
CA ASP A 74 4.29 -14.29 12.18
C ASP A 74 4.29 -13.36 13.41
N ARG A 75 3.87 -12.10 13.23
CA ARG A 75 3.91 -11.04 14.25
C ARG A 75 3.28 -11.47 15.59
N PRO A 76 2.03 -11.98 15.65
CA PRO A 76 1.42 -12.37 16.91
C PRO A 76 1.84 -13.76 17.41
N LEU A 77 2.34 -14.66 16.54
CA LEU A 77 2.78 -15.99 16.98
C LEU A 77 4.18 -15.97 17.61
N ARG A 78 5.09 -15.16 17.06
CA ARG A 78 6.51 -15.14 17.45
C ARG A 78 6.74 -14.89 18.95
N PRO A 79 6.05 -13.94 19.61
CA PRO A 79 6.28 -13.66 21.04
C PRO A 79 5.86 -14.79 21.99
N LEU A 80 5.03 -15.74 21.51
CA LEU A 80 4.44 -16.80 22.32
C LEU A 80 5.30 -18.08 22.35
N PHE A 81 6.43 -18.09 21.64
CA PHE A 81 7.43 -19.14 21.81
C PHE A 81 8.29 -18.84 23.03
N PRO A 82 8.70 -19.86 23.82
CA PRO A 82 9.54 -19.64 24.98
C PRO A 82 10.83 -18.88 24.64
N LYS A 83 11.31 -18.06 25.58
CA LYS A 83 12.59 -17.36 25.41
C LYS A 83 13.72 -18.37 25.21
N GLY A 84 14.63 -18.07 24.28
CA GLY A 84 15.73 -18.97 23.92
C GLY A 84 15.33 -20.16 23.04
N TYR A 85 14.08 -20.25 22.58
CA TYR A 85 13.64 -21.33 21.69
C TYR A 85 14.26 -21.18 20.29
N MET A 86 15.46 -21.73 20.07
CA MET A 86 16.22 -21.60 18.81
C MET A 86 16.03 -22.79 17.84
N PHE A 87 14.92 -23.53 17.96
CA PHE A 87 14.64 -24.62 17.02
C PHE A 87 14.07 -24.07 15.70
N GLU A 88 14.62 -24.49 14.57
CA GLU A 88 14.07 -24.14 13.25
C GLU A 88 12.60 -24.57 13.18
N THR A 89 11.72 -23.59 13.01
CA THR A 89 10.27 -23.78 13.09
C THR A 89 9.62 -23.22 11.85
N GLN A 90 8.81 -24.04 11.18
CA GLN A 90 8.14 -23.70 9.95
C GLN A 90 6.63 -23.86 10.10
N ILE A 91 5.90 -22.81 9.70
CA ILE A 91 4.43 -22.80 9.68
C ILE A 91 3.99 -22.54 8.24
N MET A 92 3.16 -23.43 7.70
CA MET A 92 2.73 -23.38 6.29
C MET A 92 1.20 -23.43 6.17
N PRO A 93 0.51 -22.28 6.23
CA PRO A 93 -0.88 -22.19 5.83
C PRO A 93 -0.99 -22.19 4.30
N THR A 94 -1.77 -23.12 3.76
CA THR A 94 -2.03 -23.24 2.32
C THR A 94 -3.53 -23.13 2.07
N VAL A 95 -3.96 -22.12 1.30
CA VAL A 95 -5.34 -22.02 0.85
C VAL A 95 -5.59 -23.08 -0.22
N ILE A 96 -6.52 -23.99 0.07
CA ILE A 96 -6.85 -25.14 -0.78
C ILE A 96 -8.25 -25.05 -1.39
N SER A 97 -9.10 -24.15 -0.88
CA SER A 97 -10.43 -23.81 -1.41
C SER A 97 -10.75 -22.37 -1.03
N VAL A 98 -11.35 -21.59 -1.91
CA VAL A 98 -11.88 -20.25 -1.60
C VAL A 98 -13.28 -20.11 -2.17
N ASP A 99 -14.21 -19.54 -1.41
CA ASP A 99 -15.61 -19.32 -1.82
C ASP A 99 -15.86 -17.98 -2.49
N MET A 100 -14.83 -17.13 -2.61
CA MET A 100 -14.91 -15.79 -3.20
C MET A 100 -15.76 -14.80 -2.39
N GLU A 101 -16.13 -15.15 -1.16
CA GLU A 101 -16.89 -14.31 -0.25
C GLU A 101 -16.08 -13.97 1.00
N ASN A 102 -15.34 -14.96 1.53
CA ASN A 102 -14.62 -14.88 2.79
C ASN A 102 -13.10 -14.80 2.57
N ASP A 103 -12.46 -13.78 3.13
CA ASP A 103 -11.00 -13.62 3.03
C ASP A 103 -10.27 -14.69 3.89
N PRO A 104 -9.32 -15.45 3.33
CA PRO A 104 -8.57 -16.48 4.05
C PRO A 104 -7.57 -15.96 5.10
N ASP A 105 -7.21 -14.68 5.10
CA ASP A 105 -6.07 -14.17 5.88
C ASP A 105 -6.15 -14.38 7.40
N THR A 106 -7.23 -13.93 8.03
CA THR A 106 -7.46 -14.05 9.48
C THR A 106 -7.70 -15.51 9.88
N LEU A 107 -8.43 -16.25 9.04
CA LEU A 107 -8.64 -17.69 9.21
C LEU A 107 -7.32 -18.46 9.20
N ALA A 108 -6.34 -18.06 8.37
CA ALA A 108 -5.05 -18.71 8.32
C ALA A 108 -4.31 -18.61 9.66
N LEU A 109 -4.36 -17.45 10.32
CA LEU A 109 -3.78 -17.26 11.65
C LEU A 109 -4.44 -18.18 12.68
N VAL A 110 -5.78 -18.21 12.72
CA VAL A 110 -6.54 -19.08 13.64
C VAL A 110 -6.18 -20.55 13.40
N GLY A 111 -6.11 -20.98 12.14
CA GLY A 111 -5.70 -22.34 11.77
C GLY A 111 -4.26 -22.66 12.17
N CYS A 112 -3.32 -21.71 12.00
CA CYS A 112 -1.92 -21.85 12.41
C CYS A 112 -1.77 -21.96 13.93
N SER A 113 -2.47 -21.13 14.70
CA SER A 113 -2.53 -21.22 16.16
C SER A 113 -3.09 -22.58 16.58
N ALA A 114 -4.19 -23.04 15.96
CA ALA A 114 -4.76 -24.36 16.23
C ALA A 114 -3.77 -25.51 15.93
N ALA A 115 -3.00 -25.40 14.84
CA ALA A 115 -1.98 -26.38 14.48
C ALA A 115 -0.85 -26.44 15.51
N LEU A 116 -0.40 -25.28 16.02
CA LEU A 116 0.57 -25.21 17.11
C LEU A 116 0.00 -25.78 18.41
N GLU A 117 -1.25 -25.48 18.76
CA GLU A 117 -1.91 -26.00 19.95
C GLU A 117 -1.96 -27.53 19.99
N ILE A 118 -2.32 -28.18 18.86
CA ILE A 118 -2.39 -29.65 18.82
C ILE A 118 -1.02 -30.32 18.64
N SER A 119 0.02 -29.55 18.30
CA SER A 119 1.39 -30.06 18.18
C SER A 119 2.05 -30.26 19.54
N ASP A 120 3.17 -30.95 19.55
CA ASP A 120 4.05 -31.04 20.72
C ASP A 120 5.04 -29.85 20.83
N ILE A 121 4.90 -28.81 20.00
CA ILE A 121 5.78 -27.63 20.01
C ILE A 121 5.44 -26.75 21.23
N PRO A 122 6.43 -26.29 22.02
CA PRO A 122 6.20 -25.36 23.13
C PRO A 122 5.69 -24.02 22.57
N PHE A 123 4.50 -23.62 23.01
CA PHE A 123 3.79 -22.45 22.51
C PHE A 123 2.77 -22.00 23.54
N ASP A 124 2.77 -20.71 23.88
CA ASP A 124 1.92 -20.08 24.88
C ASP A 124 0.65 -19.48 24.24
N GLY A 125 -0.13 -20.34 23.58
CA GLY A 125 -1.42 -20.00 22.98
C GLY A 125 -2.62 -20.62 23.71
N PRO A 126 -3.80 -20.70 23.07
CA PRO A 126 -4.09 -20.26 21.70
C PRO A 126 -4.25 -18.75 21.55
N ILE A 127 -4.09 -18.29 20.31
CA ILE A 127 -4.54 -16.97 19.86
C ILE A 127 -5.55 -17.09 18.72
N ALA A 128 -6.30 -16.04 18.51
CA ALA A 128 -7.17 -15.90 17.36
C ALA A 128 -7.01 -14.53 16.73
N SER A 129 -7.52 -14.39 15.51
CA SER A 129 -7.68 -13.09 14.87
C SER A 129 -9.04 -12.97 14.21
N VAL A 130 -9.51 -11.74 14.14
CA VAL A 130 -10.72 -11.35 13.39
C VAL A 130 -10.44 -10.09 12.61
N ARG A 131 -11.17 -9.90 11.52
CA ARG A 131 -11.24 -8.63 10.79
C ARG A 131 -12.47 -7.88 11.25
N VAL A 132 -12.35 -6.60 11.54
CA VAL A 132 -13.43 -5.73 11.98
C VAL A 132 -13.66 -4.68 10.90
N ALA A 133 -14.90 -4.61 10.42
CA ALA A 133 -15.38 -3.54 9.56
C ALA A 133 -16.45 -2.72 10.27
N ARG A 134 -16.76 -1.55 9.73
CA ARG A 134 -17.84 -0.70 10.17
C ARG A 134 -18.68 -0.24 8.97
N VAL A 135 -19.89 -0.78 8.89
CA VAL A 135 -20.84 -0.50 7.79
C VAL A 135 -22.03 0.23 8.39
N GLU A 136 -22.38 1.39 7.83
CA GLU A 136 -23.46 2.25 8.36
C GLU A 136 -23.33 2.54 9.87
N GLY A 137 -22.09 2.70 10.35
CA GLY A 137 -21.77 2.95 11.76
C GLY A 137 -21.83 1.71 12.67
N GLN A 138 -22.12 0.52 12.14
CA GLN A 138 -22.19 -0.73 12.92
C GLN A 138 -20.93 -1.58 12.73
N LEU A 139 -20.33 -2.02 13.84
CA LEU A 139 -19.17 -2.90 13.83
C LEU A 139 -19.55 -4.33 13.49
N ILE A 140 -18.81 -4.94 12.56
CA ILE A 140 -19.03 -6.30 12.05
C ILE A 140 -17.71 -7.06 12.14
N ALA A 141 -17.75 -8.27 12.71
CA ALA A 141 -16.61 -9.19 12.74
C ALA A 141 -16.63 -10.12 11.52
N ASN A 142 -15.46 -10.33 10.93
CA ASN A 142 -15.20 -11.09 9.71
C ASN A 142 -16.16 -10.74 8.55
N PRO A 143 -16.16 -9.47 8.10
CA PRO A 143 -16.98 -9.02 6.98
C PRO A 143 -16.61 -9.74 5.68
N ASN A 144 -17.61 -9.96 4.83
CA ASN A 144 -17.36 -10.42 3.45
C ASN A 144 -16.80 -9.28 2.58
N PHE A 145 -16.41 -9.58 1.33
CA PHE A 145 -15.82 -8.56 0.44
C PHE A 145 -16.75 -7.36 0.18
N GLU A 146 -18.05 -7.57 0.02
CA GLU A 146 -19.03 -6.48 -0.21
C GLU A 146 -19.15 -5.56 1.00
N GLN A 147 -19.23 -6.13 2.21
CA GLN A 147 -19.25 -5.38 3.46
C GLN A 147 -17.95 -4.59 3.67
N ARG A 148 -16.80 -5.13 3.26
CA ARG A 148 -15.51 -4.42 3.34
C ARG A 148 -15.45 -3.24 2.39
N GLU A 149 -15.99 -3.36 1.18
CA GLU A 149 -16.07 -2.27 0.21
C GLU A 149 -16.98 -1.13 0.71
N ALA A 150 -18.08 -1.47 1.39
CA ALA A 150 -18.99 -0.50 2.00
C ALA A 150 -18.50 0.05 3.36
N SER A 151 -17.34 -0.38 3.85
CA SER A 151 -16.86 -0.09 5.20
C SER A 151 -15.96 1.15 5.25
N ASP A 152 -16.13 1.99 6.26
CA ASP A 152 -15.20 3.08 6.58
C ASP A 152 -14.05 2.65 7.51
N LEU A 153 -13.97 1.35 7.83
CA LEU A 153 -12.94 0.74 8.69
C LEU A 153 -12.55 -0.65 8.16
N ASP A 154 -11.26 -0.97 8.13
CA ASP A 154 -10.81 -2.33 7.90
C ASP A 154 -9.63 -2.68 8.83
N LEU A 155 -9.95 -3.30 9.98
CA LEU A 155 -9.02 -3.53 11.07
C LEU A 155 -8.87 -5.01 11.38
N THR A 156 -7.66 -5.54 11.27
CA THR A 156 -7.34 -6.88 11.78
C THR A 156 -6.85 -6.80 13.21
N VAL A 157 -7.47 -7.56 14.10
CA VAL A 157 -7.11 -7.66 15.52
C VAL A 157 -6.74 -9.10 15.81
N ALA A 158 -5.60 -9.33 16.45
CA ALA A 158 -5.17 -10.64 16.93
C ALA A 158 -4.84 -10.58 18.42
N GLY A 159 -5.24 -11.61 19.17
CA GLY A 159 -5.07 -11.63 20.61
C GLY A 159 -5.27 -13.00 21.24
N SER A 160 -4.90 -13.08 22.50
CA SER A 160 -5.20 -14.19 23.40
C SER A 160 -6.51 -13.91 24.15
N ARG A 161 -6.86 -14.80 25.08
CA ARG A 161 -8.01 -14.62 25.97
C ARG A 161 -7.96 -13.30 26.76
N GLU A 162 -6.76 -12.89 27.17
CA GLU A 162 -6.59 -11.79 28.12
C GLU A 162 -6.02 -10.52 27.48
N ALA A 163 -5.33 -10.64 26.35
CA ALA A 163 -4.59 -9.53 25.78
C ALA A 163 -4.70 -9.45 24.26
N ILE A 164 -4.75 -8.22 23.75
CA ILE A 164 -4.51 -7.92 22.34
C ILE A 164 -2.99 -8.00 22.12
N ILE A 165 -2.58 -8.64 21.04
CA ILE A 165 -1.16 -8.86 20.70
C ILE A 165 -0.79 -8.06 19.46
N MET A 166 -1.69 -7.98 18.49
CA MET A 166 -1.41 -7.29 17.24
C MET A 166 -2.67 -6.62 16.70
N VAL A 167 -2.50 -5.41 16.19
CA VAL A 167 -3.50 -4.69 15.41
C VAL A 167 -2.87 -4.22 14.10
N GLU A 168 -3.60 -4.34 13.00
CA GLU A 168 -3.19 -3.78 11.71
C GLU A 168 -4.42 -3.44 10.87
N GLY A 169 -4.52 -2.22 10.37
CA GLY A 169 -5.64 -1.83 9.54
C GLY A 169 -5.61 -0.40 9.04
N GLU A 170 -6.71 -0.05 8.39
CA GLU A 170 -6.97 1.27 7.82
C GLU A 170 -8.37 1.75 8.16
N ALA A 171 -8.58 3.06 8.07
CA ALA A 171 -9.83 3.72 8.39
C ALA A 171 -10.03 4.97 7.52
N ASP A 172 -11.27 5.41 7.33
CA ASP A 172 -11.60 6.65 6.64
C ASP A 172 -11.80 7.78 7.65
N PHE A 173 -10.67 8.30 8.16
CA PHE A 173 -10.61 9.42 9.11
C PHE A 173 -11.44 9.24 10.38
N LEU A 174 -11.42 8.03 10.96
CA LEU A 174 -12.09 7.77 12.24
C LEU A 174 -11.32 8.36 13.41
N SER A 175 -12.05 8.77 14.44
CA SER A 175 -11.45 9.25 15.69
C SER A 175 -10.73 8.13 16.44
N GLU A 176 -9.78 8.51 17.30
CA GLU A 176 -9.06 7.58 18.15
C GLU A 176 -9.99 6.74 19.05
N ASP A 177 -11.11 7.31 19.50
CA ASP A 177 -12.12 6.60 20.31
C ASP A 177 -12.89 5.54 19.51
N GLU A 178 -13.27 5.82 18.26
CA GLU A 178 -13.92 4.85 17.37
C GLU A 178 -12.99 3.70 16.99
N ILE A 179 -11.71 4.01 16.73
CA ILE A 179 -10.68 2.98 16.49
C ILE A 179 -10.52 2.09 17.73
N LEU A 180 -10.48 2.69 18.92
CA LEU A 180 -10.37 1.94 20.16
C LEU A 180 -11.59 1.04 20.39
N GLU A 181 -12.80 1.52 20.11
CA GLU A 181 -14.02 0.72 20.18
C GLU A 181 -13.94 -0.51 19.26
N ALA A 182 -13.49 -0.33 18.01
CA ALA A 182 -13.33 -1.43 17.07
C ALA A 182 -12.29 -2.47 17.51
N ILE A 183 -11.18 -2.04 18.11
CA ILE A 183 -10.16 -2.96 18.65
C ILE A 183 -10.77 -3.89 19.70
N PHE A 184 -11.51 -3.33 20.67
CA PHE A 184 -12.10 -4.11 21.76
C PHE A 184 -13.30 -4.95 21.30
N PHE A 185 -14.09 -4.46 20.35
CA PHE A 185 -15.10 -5.29 19.68
C PHE A 185 -14.46 -6.52 19.01
N GLY A 186 -13.33 -6.33 18.31
CA GLY A 186 -12.59 -7.44 17.72
C GLY A 186 -12.05 -8.44 18.76
N HIS A 187 -11.54 -7.95 19.89
CA HIS A 187 -11.08 -8.79 21.01
C HIS A 187 -12.20 -9.63 21.64
N GLU A 188 -13.39 -9.06 21.77
CA GLU A 188 -14.57 -9.81 22.23
C GLU A 188 -15.01 -10.85 21.19
N ALA A 189 -15.11 -10.45 19.92
CA ALA A 189 -15.60 -11.30 18.84
C ALA A 189 -14.69 -12.53 18.56
N MET A 190 -13.40 -12.46 18.91
CA MET A 190 -12.47 -13.58 18.70
C MET A 190 -12.51 -14.64 19.82
N GLN A 191 -13.12 -14.37 20.97
CA GLN A 191 -13.10 -15.31 22.12
C GLN A 191 -13.65 -16.71 21.79
N PRO A 192 -14.77 -16.87 21.04
CA PRO A 192 -15.24 -18.19 20.64
C PRO A 192 -14.23 -18.98 19.81
N LEU A 193 -13.41 -18.31 19.00
CA LEU A 193 -12.37 -18.96 18.18
C LEU A 193 -11.23 -19.50 19.05
N ILE A 194 -10.92 -18.85 20.17
CA ILE A 194 -9.92 -19.29 21.15
C ILE A 194 -10.46 -20.50 21.94
N GLU A 195 -11.75 -20.49 22.29
CA GLU A 195 -12.41 -21.58 22.98
C GLU A 195 -12.42 -22.86 22.16
N VAL A 196 -12.80 -22.78 20.87
CA VAL A 196 -12.81 -23.93 19.96
C VAL A 196 -11.41 -24.54 19.79
N GLN A 197 -10.35 -23.72 19.75
CA GLN A 197 -8.97 -24.23 19.73
C GLN A 197 -8.61 -24.98 21.00
N SER A 198 -9.04 -24.46 22.15
CA SER A 198 -8.83 -25.11 23.46
C SER A 198 -9.56 -26.44 23.55
N GLU A 199 -10.77 -26.54 23.01
CA GLU A 199 -11.53 -27.79 22.90
C GLU A 199 -10.86 -28.78 21.96
N LEU A 200 -10.39 -28.32 20.79
CA LEU A 200 -9.67 -29.15 19.83
C LEU A 200 -8.40 -29.74 20.45
N ARG A 201 -7.64 -28.95 21.22
CA ARG A 201 -6.45 -29.43 21.94
C ARG A 201 -6.78 -30.54 22.95
N LYS A 202 -7.91 -30.47 23.65
CA LYS A 202 -8.33 -31.55 24.57
C LYS A 202 -8.60 -32.87 23.84
N ILE A 203 -9.09 -32.80 22.60
CA ILE A 203 -9.48 -33.97 21.81
C ILE A 203 -8.29 -34.58 21.07
N ALA A 204 -7.44 -33.73 20.47
CA ALA A 204 -6.44 -34.15 19.49
C ALA A 204 -5.02 -33.61 19.76
N GLY A 205 -4.83 -32.91 20.88
CA GLY A 205 -3.53 -32.32 21.22
C GLY A 205 -2.51 -33.34 21.70
N LYS A 206 -1.27 -33.17 21.25
CA LYS A 206 -0.12 -33.89 21.76
C LYS A 206 0.39 -33.24 23.04
N GLU A 207 1.05 -34.02 23.89
CA GLU A 207 1.79 -33.49 25.02
C GLU A 207 2.90 -32.55 24.52
N LYS A 208 3.06 -31.40 25.16
CA LYS A 208 4.10 -30.43 24.79
C LYS A 208 5.46 -31.02 25.13
N ARG A 209 6.40 -30.99 24.17
CA ARG A 209 7.78 -31.39 24.42
C ARG A 209 8.39 -30.47 25.48
N GLU A 210 9.17 -31.04 26.38
CA GLU A 210 9.86 -30.25 27.41
C GLU A 210 10.90 -29.34 26.77
N PHE A 211 10.91 -28.07 27.18
CA PHE A 211 11.95 -27.11 26.83
C PHE A 211 12.30 -26.32 28.08
N LEU A 212 13.50 -26.57 28.60
CA LEU A 212 14.03 -25.81 29.72
C LEU A 212 14.52 -24.47 29.18
N VAL A 213 13.87 -23.39 29.64
CA VAL A 213 14.32 -22.04 29.36
C VAL A 213 15.68 -21.87 30.04
N PRO A 214 16.73 -21.48 29.31
CA PRO A 214 18.04 -21.23 29.90
C PRO A 214 17.92 -20.19 31.02
N GLU A 215 18.31 -20.54 32.24
CA GLU A 215 18.39 -19.59 33.33
C GLU A 215 19.71 -18.80 33.20
N PRO A 216 19.67 -17.46 33.34
CA PRO A 216 20.89 -16.68 33.33
C PRO A 216 21.75 -17.00 34.56
N ASP A 217 23.07 -17.11 34.39
CA ASP A 217 23.99 -17.20 35.52
C ASP A 217 23.95 -15.90 36.33
N GLN A 218 23.31 -15.96 37.50
CA GLN A 218 23.15 -14.79 38.37
C GLN A 218 24.49 -14.25 38.87
N ALA A 219 25.48 -15.12 39.11
CA ALA A 219 26.81 -14.68 39.56
C ALA A 219 27.52 -13.89 38.44
N LEU A 220 27.38 -14.36 37.20
CA LEU A 220 27.87 -13.62 36.03
C LEU A 220 27.12 -12.31 35.85
N ALA A 221 25.79 -12.31 35.95
CA ALA A 221 24.96 -11.11 35.84
C ALA A 221 25.35 -10.03 36.86
N ASP A 222 25.57 -10.41 38.12
CA ASP A 222 25.99 -9.49 39.19
C ASP A 222 27.40 -8.94 38.94
N LYS A 223 28.32 -9.77 38.45
CA LYS A 223 29.68 -9.36 38.09
C LYS A 223 29.68 -8.37 36.92
N VAL A 224 28.90 -8.67 35.87
CA VAL A 224 28.72 -7.78 34.71
C VAL A 224 28.09 -6.45 35.13
N ALA A 225 27.05 -6.48 35.98
CA ALA A 225 26.42 -5.28 36.51
C ALA A 225 27.41 -4.38 37.26
N THR A 226 28.22 -4.98 38.15
CA THR A 226 29.24 -4.25 38.94
C THR A 226 30.25 -3.51 38.05
N LEU A 227 30.67 -4.12 36.95
CA LEU A 227 31.69 -3.55 36.06
C LEU A 227 31.13 -2.58 35.02
N ALA A 228 29.92 -2.83 34.52
CA ALA A 228 29.39 -2.16 33.33
C ALA A 228 28.26 -1.16 33.62
N GLU A 229 27.47 -1.31 34.69
CA GLU A 229 26.20 -0.58 34.85
C GLU A 229 26.36 0.94 34.84
N ALA A 230 27.29 1.49 35.62
CA ALA A 230 27.56 2.93 35.67
C ALA A 230 28.11 3.45 34.32
N ARG A 231 28.95 2.66 33.65
CA ARG A 231 29.54 3.01 32.35
C ARG A 231 28.48 3.02 31.25
N LEU A 232 27.59 2.02 31.27
CA LEU A 232 26.46 1.91 30.36
C LEU A 232 25.48 3.06 30.58
N LEU A 233 25.18 3.43 31.83
CA LEU A 233 24.29 4.55 32.14
C LEU A 233 24.78 5.87 31.53
N GLU A 234 26.10 6.13 31.55
CA GLU A 234 26.66 7.31 30.89
C GLU A 234 26.68 7.18 29.37
N ALA A 235 27.01 6.00 28.84
CA ALA A 235 27.03 5.76 27.39
C ALA A 235 25.64 5.89 26.75
N VAL A 236 24.58 5.39 27.41
CA VAL A 236 23.21 5.46 26.86
C VAL A 236 22.66 6.88 26.82
N LYS A 237 23.24 7.83 27.58
CA LYS A 237 22.87 9.25 27.54
C LYS A 237 23.48 10.01 26.35
N ILE A 238 24.37 9.37 25.59
CA ILE A 238 24.94 9.97 24.36
C ILE A 238 23.82 10.08 23.33
N ARG A 239 23.59 11.29 22.81
CA ARG A 239 22.45 11.59 21.92
C ARG A 239 22.61 11.00 20.52
N SER A 240 23.78 11.20 19.90
CA SER A 240 24.10 10.68 18.56
C SER A 240 24.06 9.15 18.56
N LYS A 241 23.30 8.54 17.63
CA LYS A 241 23.17 7.08 17.57
C LYS A 241 24.52 6.39 17.37
N GLN A 242 25.30 6.85 16.41
CA GLN A 242 26.57 6.20 16.05
C GLN A 242 27.60 6.32 17.19
N GLU A 243 27.68 7.49 17.83
CA GLU A 243 28.58 7.70 18.97
C GLU A 243 28.15 6.85 20.17
N ARG A 244 26.84 6.78 20.46
CA ARG A 244 26.29 5.91 21.51
C ARG A 244 26.65 4.45 21.24
N TYR A 245 26.45 3.97 20.02
CA TYR A 245 26.72 2.58 19.65
C TYR A 245 28.22 2.26 19.72
N ALA A 246 29.08 3.18 19.30
CA ALA A 246 30.52 3.05 19.44
C ALA A 246 30.94 2.98 20.92
N ALA A 247 30.42 3.85 21.78
CA ALA A 247 30.73 3.85 23.21
C ALA A 247 30.26 2.56 23.91
N VAL A 248 29.04 2.10 23.62
CA VAL A 248 28.51 0.82 24.12
C VAL A 248 29.34 -0.36 23.59
N GLY A 249 29.76 -0.30 22.33
CA GLY A 249 30.65 -1.30 21.71
C GLY A 249 31.99 -1.43 22.42
N VAL A 250 32.64 -0.30 22.72
CA VAL A 250 33.91 -0.29 23.50
C VAL A 250 33.70 -0.89 24.88
N ILE A 251 32.64 -0.50 25.60
CA ILE A 251 32.32 -1.10 26.91
C ILE A 251 32.13 -2.61 26.77
N LYS A 252 31.40 -3.05 25.75
CA LYS A 252 31.14 -4.47 25.52
C LYS A 252 32.43 -5.25 25.23
N GLU A 253 33.30 -4.72 24.39
CA GLU A 253 34.60 -5.34 24.06
C GLU A 253 35.49 -5.46 25.29
N GLU A 254 35.59 -4.41 26.10
CA GLU A 254 36.41 -4.43 27.33
C GLU A 254 35.88 -5.42 28.37
N ILE A 255 34.57 -5.43 28.62
CA ILE A 255 33.97 -6.35 29.60
C ILE A 255 34.06 -7.80 29.13
N VAL A 256 33.86 -8.04 27.83
CA VAL A 256 34.06 -9.38 27.25
C VAL A 256 35.53 -9.79 27.40
N ALA A 257 36.49 -8.91 27.09
CA ALA A 257 37.91 -9.23 27.23
C ALA A 257 38.33 -9.50 28.69
N GLU A 258 37.70 -8.84 29.67
CA GLU A 258 37.98 -9.03 31.10
C GLU A 258 37.37 -10.32 31.66
N LEU A 259 36.20 -10.73 31.17
CA LEU A 259 35.42 -11.83 31.72
C LEU A 259 35.47 -13.12 30.91
N VAL A 260 35.97 -13.07 29.67
CA VAL A 260 36.05 -14.26 28.82
C VAL A 260 37.01 -15.27 29.42
N ASP A 261 36.56 -16.51 29.46
CA ASP A 261 37.38 -17.66 29.78
C ASP A 261 37.37 -18.57 28.55
N GLU A 262 38.54 -18.75 27.92
CA GLU A 262 38.69 -19.57 26.71
C GLU A 262 38.38 -21.05 26.97
N GLU A 263 38.55 -21.53 28.21
CA GLU A 263 38.19 -22.90 28.58
C GLU A 263 36.67 -23.07 28.77
N ALA A 264 35.97 -22.00 29.17
CA ALA A 264 34.51 -22.01 29.38
C ALA A 264 33.70 -21.60 28.14
N ASN A 265 34.32 -21.00 27.12
CA ASN A 265 33.67 -20.51 25.90
C ASN A 265 32.42 -19.63 26.16
N ASN A 266 32.46 -18.82 27.21
CA ASN A 266 31.32 -18.04 27.74
C ASN A 266 31.10 -16.68 27.05
N LYS A 267 31.77 -16.42 25.92
CA LYS A 267 31.75 -15.11 25.25
C LYS A 267 30.34 -14.66 24.85
N GLU A 268 29.54 -15.57 24.30
CA GLU A 268 28.17 -15.28 23.87
C GLU A 268 27.27 -14.98 25.08
N GLU A 269 27.39 -15.77 26.14
CA GLU A 269 26.65 -15.59 27.39
C GLU A 269 26.95 -14.24 28.07
N ILE A 270 28.22 -13.81 28.11
CA ILE A 270 28.61 -12.48 28.60
C ILE A 270 27.96 -11.38 27.74
N SER A 271 27.98 -11.54 26.42
CA SER A 271 27.40 -10.58 25.47
C SER A 271 25.88 -10.46 25.62
N GLU A 272 25.18 -11.58 25.82
CA GLU A 272 23.74 -11.61 26.08
C GLU A 272 23.41 -10.96 27.43
N THR A 273 24.18 -11.28 28.47
CA THR A 273 24.04 -10.69 29.81
C THR A 273 24.24 -9.18 29.80
N LEU A 274 25.26 -8.68 29.07
CA LEU A 274 25.48 -7.25 28.85
C LEU A 274 24.30 -6.58 28.12
N SER A 275 23.74 -7.25 27.12
CA SER A 275 22.59 -6.74 26.35
C SER A 275 21.32 -6.67 27.22
N ALA A 276 21.11 -7.67 28.07
CA ALA A 276 20.04 -7.68 29.07
C ALA A 276 20.22 -6.58 30.12
N LEU A 277 21.46 -6.35 30.58
CA LEU A 277 21.78 -5.25 31.49
C LEU A 277 21.51 -3.89 30.84
N GLN A 278 21.96 -3.66 29.61
CA GLN A 278 21.67 -2.44 28.86
C GLN A 278 20.16 -2.19 28.77
N LYS A 279 19.38 -3.23 28.47
CA LYS A 279 17.91 -3.14 28.45
C LYS A 279 17.35 -2.72 29.81
N ARG A 280 17.82 -3.31 30.90
CA ARG A 280 17.40 -2.95 32.26
C ARG A 280 17.73 -1.51 32.60
N VAL A 281 18.97 -1.06 32.33
CA VAL A 281 19.45 0.29 32.64
C VAL A 281 18.61 1.35 31.92
N VAL A 282 18.36 1.18 30.62
CA VAL A 282 17.57 2.14 29.83
C VAL A 282 16.12 2.20 30.31
N ARG A 283 15.50 1.04 30.60
CA ARG A 283 14.11 1.00 31.08
C ARG A 283 13.96 1.66 32.45
N GLN A 284 14.88 1.38 33.37
CA GLN A 284 14.88 2.00 34.70
C GLN A 284 15.10 3.51 34.62
N MET A 285 15.99 3.99 33.75
CA MET A 285 16.19 5.42 33.50
C MET A 285 14.91 6.09 32.98
N ILE A 286 14.22 5.47 32.02
CA ILE A 286 12.96 6.02 31.48
C ILE A 286 11.87 6.05 32.55
N ILE A 287 11.65 4.94 33.27
CA ILE A 287 10.57 4.85 34.26
C ILE A 287 10.86 5.67 35.52
N ARG A 288 12.06 5.58 36.08
CA ARG A 288 12.38 6.22 37.37
C ARG A 288 12.84 7.66 37.23
N ASP A 289 13.77 7.90 36.30
CA ASP A 289 14.39 9.21 36.14
C ASP A 289 13.57 10.10 35.19
N GLN A 290 12.57 9.53 34.49
CA GLN A 290 11.70 10.23 33.54
C GLN A 290 12.49 10.92 32.41
N ILE A 291 13.64 10.33 32.06
CA ILE A 291 14.57 10.84 31.04
C ILE A 291 14.72 9.80 29.94
N ARG A 292 14.57 10.22 28.68
CA ARG A 292 14.83 9.38 27.51
C ARG A 292 16.31 9.39 27.11
N ILE A 293 16.69 8.43 26.27
CA ILE A 293 18.06 8.22 25.76
C ILE A 293 18.65 9.49 25.14
N ASP A 294 17.83 10.26 24.41
CA ASP A 294 18.26 11.51 23.78
C ASP A 294 17.96 12.78 24.61
N GLY A 295 17.45 12.60 25.83
CA GLY A 295 17.12 13.67 26.78
C GLY A 295 15.80 14.37 26.54
N ARG A 296 14.94 13.89 25.62
CA ARG A 296 13.57 14.39 25.45
C ARG A 296 12.68 13.95 26.62
N ASP A 297 11.60 14.70 26.83
CA ASP A 297 10.45 14.21 27.56
C ASP A 297 9.66 13.17 26.73
N PHE A 298 8.60 12.66 27.31
CA PHE A 298 7.79 11.59 26.72
C PHE A 298 6.94 12.05 25.55
N ASN A 299 6.59 13.34 25.45
CA ASN A 299 5.64 13.85 24.46
C ASN A 299 6.33 14.53 23.27
N THR A 300 7.58 14.97 23.45
CA THR A 300 8.33 15.75 22.47
C THR A 300 8.71 14.92 21.24
N VAL A 301 8.28 15.39 20.07
CA VAL A 301 8.69 14.88 18.76
C VAL A 301 10.06 15.45 18.39
N ARG A 302 10.91 14.68 17.71
CA ARG A 302 12.25 15.13 17.27
C ARG A 302 12.15 16.30 16.28
N PRO A 303 13.22 17.10 16.09
CA PRO A 303 13.24 18.14 15.08
C PRO A 303 12.87 17.62 13.69
N ILE A 304 12.01 18.35 12.99
CA ILE A 304 11.52 18.00 11.65
C ILE A 304 12.00 19.05 10.66
N ASN A 305 12.55 18.59 9.54
CA ASN A 305 12.84 19.39 8.36
C ASN A 305 12.13 18.77 7.15
N CYS A 306 11.48 19.60 6.34
CA CYS A 306 10.71 19.20 5.17
C CYS A 306 11.18 20.04 3.98
N GLU A 307 11.66 19.38 2.94
CA GLU A 307 12.00 20.02 1.67
C GLU A 307 11.18 19.38 0.55
N VAL A 308 10.77 20.16 -0.45
CA VAL A 308 9.99 19.70 -1.61
C VAL A 308 10.64 20.15 -2.92
N GLY A 309 10.41 19.43 -4.02
CA GLY A 309 10.96 19.78 -5.33
C GLY A 309 12.47 19.57 -5.47
N LEU A 310 13.07 18.64 -4.71
CA LEU A 310 14.51 18.38 -4.74
C LEU A 310 14.99 17.72 -6.05
N LEU A 311 14.19 16.83 -6.62
CA LEU A 311 14.58 16.03 -7.79
C LEU A 311 14.09 16.70 -9.07
N PRO A 312 14.98 17.26 -9.92
CA PRO A 312 14.55 18.08 -11.07
C PRO A 312 13.73 17.35 -12.14
N ARG A 313 13.76 16.02 -12.14
CA ARG A 313 13.12 15.17 -13.16
C ARG A 313 11.97 14.33 -12.62
N ALA A 314 11.81 14.25 -11.30
CA ALA A 314 10.63 13.59 -10.73
C ALA A 314 9.40 14.47 -10.97
N HIS A 315 8.21 13.88 -11.03
CA HIS A 315 6.99 14.69 -11.15
C HIS A 315 6.70 15.42 -9.85
N GLY A 316 7.01 14.81 -8.70
CA GLY A 316 7.15 15.49 -7.43
C GLY A 316 8.18 14.79 -6.55
N SER A 317 8.73 15.51 -5.59
CA SER A 317 9.71 14.95 -4.66
C SER A 317 9.70 15.66 -3.33
N ALA A 318 10.05 14.93 -2.27
CA ALA A 318 10.22 15.49 -0.95
C ALA A 318 11.36 14.81 -0.19
N LEU A 319 12.06 15.57 0.64
CA LEU A 319 12.99 15.06 1.64
C LEU A 319 12.40 15.36 3.01
N PHE A 320 11.88 14.32 3.67
CA PHE A 320 11.37 14.44 5.02
C PHE A 320 12.42 13.91 6.00
N THR A 321 12.83 14.74 6.94
CA THR A 321 13.80 14.39 7.99
C THR A 321 13.19 14.64 9.35
N ARG A 322 13.21 13.63 10.23
CA ARG A 322 12.78 13.72 11.63
C ARG A 322 13.85 13.12 12.53
N GLY A 323 14.60 13.97 13.23
CA GLY A 323 15.84 13.57 13.90
C GLY A 323 16.78 12.85 12.92
N GLU A 324 17.33 11.70 13.31
CA GLU A 324 18.16 10.83 12.46
C GLU A 324 17.31 9.81 11.66
N THR A 325 16.13 10.21 11.18
CA THR A 325 15.28 9.40 10.31
C THR A 325 14.91 10.22 9.08
N GLN A 326 15.40 9.80 7.91
CA GLN A 326 15.28 10.57 6.67
C GLN A 326 14.74 9.70 5.54
N ALA A 327 13.74 10.23 4.83
CA ALA A 327 13.16 9.60 3.66
C ALA A 327 13.17 10.56 2.47
N LEU A 328 13.84 10.16 1.40
CA LEU A 328 13.71 10.80 0.09
C LEU A 328 12.56 10.11 -0.66
N VAL A 329 11.52 10.87 -0.97
CA VAL A 329 10.32 10.35 -1.62
C VAL A 329 10.15 11.00 -2.99
N ALA A 330 9.84 10.19 -3.99
CA ALA A 330 9.63 10.63 -5.36
C ALA A 330 8.31 10.10 -5.91
N VAL A 331 7.63 10.93 -6.70
CA VAL A 331 6.38 10.63 -7.40
C VAL A 331 6.62 10.57 -8.90
N ALA A 332 6.09 9.51 -9.51
CA ALA A 332 5.93 9.38 -10.94
C ALA A 332 4.43 9.20 -11.25
N LEU A 333 3.98 9.90 -12.29
CA LEU A 333 2.63 9.85 -12.82
C LEU A 333 2.68 9.16 -14.17
N GLY A 334 1.81 8.17 -14.35
CA GLY A 334 1.71 7.34 -15.54
C GLY A 334 0.29 7.28 -16.06
N THR A 335 0.13 6.49 -17.12
CA THR A 335 -1.14 6.19 -17.78
C THR A 335 -1.67 4.82 -17.33
N SER A 336 -2.84 4.41 -17.83
CA SER A 336 -3.40 3.08 -17.56
C SER A 336 -2.47 1.91 -17.95
N LYS A 337 -1.56 2.11 -18.91
CA LYS A 337 -0.55 1.10 -19.28
C LYS A 337 0.48 0.83 -18.17
N ASP A 338 0.64 1.77 -17.24
CA ASP A 338 1.58 1.68 -16.13
C ASP A 338 0.95 1.04 -14.88
N GLU A 339 -0.35 0.70 -14.92
CA GLU A 339 -1.04 0.02 -13.82
C GLU A 339 -0.42 -1.35 -13.54
N GLN A 340 -0.26 -1.67 -12.26
CA GLN A 340 0.28 -2.96 -11.85
C GLN A 340 -0.84 -4.01 -11.87
N ARG A 341 -0.71 -4.98 -12.78
CA ARG A 341 -1.62 -6.13 -12.83
C ARG A 341 -1.36 -7.08 -11.66
N MET A 342 -2.34 -7.22 -10.78
CA MET A 342 -2.36 -8.14 -9.65
C MET A 342 -3.16 -9.39 -10.01
N ASP A 343 -2.50 -10.54 -10.05
CA ASP A 343 -3.14 -11.82 -10.35
C ASP A 343 -3.32 -12.59 -9.03
N ASN A 344 -4.49 -12.45 -8.42
CA ASN A 344 -4.85 -13.12 -7.16
C ASN A 344 -5.77 -14.31 -7.45
N VAL A 345 -6.02 -15.13 -6.43
CA VAL A 345 -6.97 -16.26 -6.55
C VAL A 345 -8.41 -15.74 -6.68
N GLN A 346 -8.74 -14.66 -5.98
CA GLN A 346 -10.07 -14.04 -5.93
C GLN A 346 -10.37 -13.21 -7.18
N SER A 347 -9.38 -12.53 -7.75
CA SER A 347 -9.62 -11.55 -8.80
C SER A 347 -8.34 -11.27 -9.59
N MET A 348 -8.51 -10.69 -10.77
CA MET A 348 -7.42 -10.05 -11.50
C MET A 348 -7.68 -8.55 -11.46
N ASP A 349 -6.88 -7.84 -10.66
CA ASP A 349 -7.08 -6.42 -10.40
C ASP A 349 -5.94 -5.61 -11.01
N PHE A 350 -6.18 -4.33 -11.26
CA PHE A 350 -5.18 -3.39 -11.72
C PHE A 350 -4.99 -2.32 -10.66
N LYS A 351 -3.78 -2.29 -10.11
CA LYS A 351 -3.42 -1.37 -9.03
C LYS A 351 -2.92 -0.06 -9.64
N LYS A 352 -3.69 0.99 -9.39
CA LYS A 352 -3.50 2.35 -9.92
C LYS A 352 -2.59 3.21 -9.05
N PHE A 353 -2.55 2.94 -7.75
CA PHE A 353 -1.66 3.58 -6.79
C PHE A 353 -0.68 2.57 -6.22
N MET A 354 0.61 2.86 -6.31
CA MET A 354 1.68 1.99 -5.81
C MET A 354 2.61 2.80 -4.91
N LEU A 355 2.87 2.30 -3.70
CA LEU A 355 3.91 2.85 -2.84
C LEU A 355 4.99 1.80 -2.57
N HIS A 356 6.16 2.02 -3.16
CA HIS A 356 7.34 1.19 -2.94
C HIS A 356 8.22 1.80 -1.85
N TYR A 357 8.59 0.97 -0.89
CA TYR A 357 9.43 1.35 0.22
C TYR A 357 10.76 0.59 0.17
N ASN A 358 11.86 1.33 0.25
CA ASN A 358 13.21 0.78 0.21
C ASN A 358 13.99 1.14 1.48
N PHE A 359 14.71 0.14 2.00
CA PHE A 359 15.55 0.23 3.19
C PHE A 359 16.97 -0.24 2.88
N PRO A 360 17.77 0.58 2.20
CA PRO A 360 19.14 0.21 1.85
C PRO A 360 20.02 0.11 3.11
N PRO A 361 21.01 -0.79 3.16
CA PRO A 361 21.76 -1.07 4.40
C PRO A 361 22.59 0.14 4.88
N PHE A 362 22.96 1.06 3.99
CA PHE A 362 23.67 2.27 4.38
C PHE A 362 22.85 3.18 5.32
N CYS A 363 21.51 3.11 5.30
CA CYS A 363 20.68 3.99 6.13
C CYS A 363 20.80 3.69 7.64
N VAL A 364 21.36 2.52 7.98
CA VAL A 364 21.73 2.14 9.34
C VAL A 364 23.25 1.99 9.53
N GLY A 365 24.05 2.33 8.52
CA GLY A 365 25.51 2.20 8.55
C GLY A 365 26.03 0.78 8.37
N GLU A 366 25.24 -0.12 7.77
CA GLU A 366 25.60 -1.52 7.56
C GLU A 366 25.89 -1.85 6.08
N THR A 367 26.41 -3.05 5.83
CA THR A 367 26.54 -3.62 4.48
C THR A 367 25.62 -4.84 4.33
N SER A 368 25.10 -5.09 3.14
CA SER A 368 24.27 -6.27 2.89
C SER A 368 24.41 -6.76 1.45
N MET A 369 24.32 -8.08 1.27
CA MET A 369 24.25 -8.72 -0.05
C MET A 369 22.81 -8.76 -0.60
N ARG A 370 21.83 -8.24 0.14
CA ARG A 370 20.43 -8.21 -0.28
C ARG A 370 20.23 -7.17 -1.38
N LEU A 371 19.78 -7.64 -2.55
CA LEU A 371 19.51 -6.81 -3.73
C LEU A 371 18.02 -6.51 -3.93
N PHE A 372 17.12 -7.17 -3.20
CA PHE A 372 15.67 -7.11 -3.41
C PHE A 372 14.94 -6.75 -2.11
N PRO A 373 13.76 -6.10 -2.19
CA PRO A 373 12.91 -5.85 -1.02
C PRO A 373 12.58 -7.14 -0.28
N GLY A 374 12.75 -7.11 1.05
CA GLY A 374 12.35 -8.20 1.93
C GLY A 374 10.92 -8.04 2.42
N ARG A 375 10.53 -8.92 3.35
CA ARG A 375 9.19 -8.91 3.95
C ARG A 375 8.93 -7.59 4.69
N ARG A 376 9.94 -7.04 5.37
CA ARG A 376 9.79 -5.81 6.16
C ARG A 376 9.51 -4.61 5.27
N GLU A 377 10.24 -4.51 4.18
CA GLU A 377 10.13 -3.44 3.21
C GLU A 377 8.74 -3.42 2.56
N ILE A 378 8.25 -4.59 2.14
CA ILE A 378 6.88 -4.75 1.61
C ILE A 378 5.83 -4.37 2.66
N GLY A 379 6.00 -4.82 3.92
CA GLY A 379 5.07 -4.50 5.00
C GLY A 379 5.01 -3.01 5.35
N HIS A 380 6.16 -2.34 5.40
CA HIS A 380 6.23 -0.89 5.64
C HIS A 380 5.65 -0.10 4.45
N GLY A 381 5.93 -0.54 3.22
CA GLY A 381 5.36 0.04 2.01
C GLY A 381 3.84 -0.04 2.02
N MET A 382 3.27 -1.20 2.32
CA MET A 382 1.82 -1.37 2.42
C MET A 382 1.20 -0.51 3.52
N LEU A 383 1.82 -0.40 4.71
CA LEU A 383 1.33 0.49 5.77
C LEU A 383 1.28 1.95 5.29
N ALA A 384 2.33 2.41 4.61
CA ALA A 384 2.37 3.76 4.07
C ALA A 384 1.35 3.95 2.92
N GLU A 385 1.20 2.94 2.06
CA GLU A 385 0.24 2.95 0.95
C GLU A 385 -1.19 3.10 1.45
N ARG A 386 -1.62 2.25 2.40
CA ARG A 386 -2.94 2.31 3.04
C ARG A 386 -3.21 3.65 3.71
N SER A 387 -2.17 4.26 4.27
CA SER A 387 -2.29 5.56 4.94
C SER A 387 -2.58 6.70 3.97
N VAL A 388 -1.90 6.70 2.82
CA VAL A 388 -1.92 7.79 1.83
C VAL A 388 -3.03 7.60 0.80
N SER A 389 -3.46 6.36 0.52
CA SER A 389 -4.54 6.08 -0.43
C SER A 389 -5.85 6.77 -0.05
N LYS A 390 -6.12 6.97 1.24
CA LYS A 390 -7.33 7.63 1.78
C LYS A 390 -7.46 9.11 1.40
N VAL A 391 -6.38 9.76 0.96
CA VAL A 391 -6.41 11.17 0.53
C VAL A 391 -6.24 11.35 -0.97
N LEU A 392 -6.12 10.28 -1.74
CA LEU A 392 -5.99 10.37 -3.19
C LEU A 392 -7.33 10.81 -3.82
N PRO A 393 -7.27 11.57 -4.92
CA PRO A 393 -8.46 11.89 -5.69
C PRO A 393 -9.10 10.63 -6.27
N VAL A 394 -10.40 10.70 -6.54
CA VAL A 394 -11.10 9.67 -7.32
C VAL A 394 -10.42 9.57 -8.69
N HIS A 395 -10.17 8.34 -9.13
CA HIS A 395 -9.42 8.10 -10.37
C HIS A 395 -10.06 8.77 -11.59
N ASP A 396 -11.39 8.82 -11.68
CA ASP A 396 -12.07 9.44 -12.82
C ASP A 396 -11.82 10.96 -12.92
N ASP A 397 -11.61 11.62 -11.78
CA ASP A 397 -11.29 13.05 -11.71
C ASP A 397 -9.80 13.33 -11.90
N PHE A 398 -8.96 12.33 -11.62
CA PHE A 398 -7.51 12.39 -11.77
C PHE A 398 -6.99 11.06 -12.36
N PRO A 399 -7.11 10.86 -13.70
CA PRO A 399 -6.95 9.57 -14.37
C PRO A 399 -5.48 9.18 -14.57
N TYR A 400 -4.71 9.23 -13.48
CA TYR A 400 -3.30 8.94 -13.45
C TYR A 400 -3.03 7.68 -12.63
N THR A 401 -2.15 6.86 -13.17
CA THR A 401 -1.44 5.86 -12.37
C THR A 401 -0.38 6.57 -11.54
N ILE A 402 -0.38 6.37 -10.23
CA ILE A 402 0.51 7.07 -9.30
C ILE A 402 1.48 6.06 -8.71
N ARG A 403 2.78 6.29 -8.92
CA ARG A 403 3.86 5.52 -8.28
C ARG A 403 4.65 6.42 -7.34
N VAL A 404 4.63 6.08 -6.06
CA VAL A 404 5.45 6.68 -5.01
C VAL A 404 6.59 5.72 -4.70
N VAL A 405 7.81 6.25 -4.57
CA VAL A 405 8.97 5.50 -4.06
C VAL A 405 9.55 6.26 -2.88
N SER A 406 9.67 5.59 -1.75
CA SER A 406 10.36 6.10 -0.57
C SER A 406 11.69 5.39 -0.39
N GLU A 407 12.78 6.13 -0.52
CA GLU A 407 14.13 5.70 -0.21
C GLU A 407 14.50 6.16 1.20
N THR A 408 14.72 5.22 2.13
CA THR A 408 15.20 5.57 3.46
C THR A 408 16.70 5.89 3.39
N LEU A 409 17.08 7.12 3.73
CA LEU A 409 18.48 7.56 3.71
C LEU A 409 19.15 7.45 5.08
N GLU A 410 18.38 7.65 6.16
CA GLU A 410 18.82 7.48 7.54
C GLU A 410 17.69 6.83 8.36
N SER A 411 18.03 5.96 9.32
CA SER A 411 17.05 5.34 10.21
C SER A 411 17.54 5.22 11.66
N ASN A 412 16.91 6.00 12.52
CA ASN A 412 16.96 5.88 13.98
C ASN A 412 15.56 6.04 14.60
N GLY A 413 14.57 5.40 14.00
CA GLY A 413 13.17 5.50 14.37
C GLY A 413 12.30 5.01 13.23
N SER A 414 11.01 5.35 13.25
CA SER A 414 10.07 4.82 12.27
C SER A 414 10.18 5.48 10.89
N SER A 415 11.02 4.90 10.04
CA SER A 415 11.17 5.25 8.64
C SER A 415 9.89 5.04 7.82
N SER A 416 9.03 4.08 8.19
CA SER A 416 7.70 3.90 7.58
C SER A 416 6.80 5.13 7.76
N MET A 417 6.87 5.81 8.90
CA MET A 417 6.11 7.02 9.17
C MET A 417 6.71 8.23 8.46
N ALA A 418 8.04 8.28 8.35
CA ALA A 418 8.71 9.25 7.49
C ALA A 418 8.31 9.10 6.02
N SER A 419 8.10 7.86 5.54
CA SER A 419 7.59 7.60 4.18
C SER A 419 6.17 8.12 3.97
N VAL A 420 5.29 8.01 4.97
CA VAL A 420 3.93 8.59 4.88
C VAL A 420 4.00 10.11 4.76
N CYS A 421 4.75 10.76 5.64
CA CYS A 421 4.91 12.21 5.60
C CYS A 421 5.56 12.68 4.28
N GLY A 422 6.64 12.02 3.85
CA GLY A 422 7.32 12.33 2.60
C GLY A 422 6.46 12.04 1.36
N ALA A 423 5.64 10.99 1.36
CA ALA A 423 4.71 10.67 0.28
C ALA A 423 3.64 11.76 0.15
N THR A 424 3.04 12.18 1.25
CA THR A 424 2.08 13.30 1.25
C THR A 424 2.71 14.56 0.65
N LEU A 425 3.91 14.95 1.12
CA LEU A 425 4.62 16.14 0.62
C LEU A 425 4.95 16.01 -0.87
N ALA A 426 5.43 14.85 -1.32
CA ALA A 426 5.83 14.63 -2.69
C ALA A 426 4.63 14.55 -3.65
N LEU A 427 3.47 14.06 -3.19
CA LEU A 427 2.21 14.09 -3.96
C LEU A 427 1.70 15.52 -4.14
N MET A 428 1.73 16.33 -3.06
CA MET A 428 1.38 17.75 -3.12
C MET A 428 2.33 18.51 -4.06
N ASP A 429 3.64 18.24 -3.97
CA ASP A 429 4.65 18.79 -4.87
C ASP A 429 4.45 18.37 -6.32
N ALA A 430 3.92 17.17 -6.58
CA ALA A 430 3.59 16.68 -7.92
C ALA A 430 2.35 17.33 -8.53
N GLY A 431 1.60 18.12 -7.76
CA GLY A 431 0.31 18.68 -8.15
C GLY A 431 -0.83 17.66 -8.13
N VAL A 432 -0.66 16.53 -7.44
CA VAL A 432 -1.78 15.59 -7.21
C VAL A 432 -2.78 16.27 -6.27
N PRO A 433 -4.07 16.36 -6.64
CA PRO A 433 -5.09 17.05 -5.84
C PRO A 433 -5.50 16.17 -4.65
N VAL A 434 -4.57 15.94 -3.72
CA VAL A 434 -4.85 15.25 -2.47
C VAL A 434 -5.83 16.05 -1.63
N THR A 435 -6.81 15.38 -1.03
CA THR A 435 -7.88 16.06 -0.29
C THR A 435 -7.38 16.74 0.98
N LYS A 436 -6.32 16.21 1.59
CA LYS A 436 -5.65 16.74 2.78
C LYS A 436 -4.28 16.09 2.99
N ALA A 437 -3.50 16.65 3.91
CA ALA A 437 -2.21 16.08 4.30
C ALA A 437 -2.38 14.96 5.33
N VAL A 438 -1.63 13.86 5.16
CA VAL A 438 -1.52 12.75 6.12
C VAL A 438 -0.12 12.72 6.71
N ALA A 439 -0.02 12.60 8.04
CA ALA A 439 1.23 12.40 8.76
C ALA A 439 1.20 11.09 9.54
N GLY A 440 2.39 10.58 9.87
CA GLY A 440 2.56 9.39 10.69
C GLY A 440 3.46 9.64 11.91
N ILE A 441 3.10 9.03 13.03
CA ILE A 441 3.93 8.99 14.24
C ILE A 441 4.11 7.56 14.72
N ALA A 442 5.29 7.27 15.26
CA ALA A 442 5.55 6.02 15.96
C ALA A 442 5.64 6.27 17.45
N MET A 443 5.01 5.39 18.20
CA MET A 443 4.78 5.49 19.61
C MET A 443 5.29 4.21 20.27
N GLY A 444 5.79 4.33 21.47
CA GLY A 444 6.20 3.18 22.27
C GLY A 444 5.62 3.25 23.67
N LEU A 445 5.66 2.11 24.35
CA LEU A 445 5.25 2.00 25.73
C LEU A 445 6.21 1.10 26.48
N ILE A 446 6.59 1.54 27.68
CA ILE A 446 7.35 0.77 28.65
C ILE A 446 6.50 0.61 29.90
N LYS A 447 6.38 -0.62 30.40
CA LYS A 447 5.64 -0.95 31.62
C LYS A 447 6.52 -1.73 32.58
N GLU A 448 6.63 -1.26 33.82
CA GLU A 448 7.28 -1.99 34.92
C GLU A 448 6.35 -2.02 36.14
N GLY A 449 5.80 -3.19 36.47
CA GLY A 449 4.75 -3.28 37.48
C GLY A 449 3.54 -2.44 37.06
N ASP A 450 3.17 -1.46 37.89
CA ASP A 450 2.07 -0.52 37.62
C ASP A 450 2.53 0.78 36.93
N ASP A 451 3.85 1.02 36.86
CA ASP A 451 4.39 2.22 36.22
C ASP A 451 4.38 2.07 34.69
N VAL A 452 3.83 3.08 34.02
CA VAL A 452 3.67 3.12 32.56
C VAL A 452 4.24 4.42 32.00
N ALA A 453 5.09 4.31 30.99
CA ALA A 453 5.59 5.45 30.21
C ALA A 453 5.20 5.27 28.74
N VAL A 454 4.47 6.25 28.19
CA VAL A 454 4.11 6.33 26.77
C VAL A 454 5.07 7.31 26.09
N LEU A 455 5.77 6.85 25.05
CA LEU A 455 6.83 7.60 24.37
C LEU A 455 6.38 8.02 22.97
N SER A 456 6.41 9.32 22.70
CA SER A 456 6.20 9.91 21.38
C SER A 456 7.45 9.86 20.52
N ASP A 457 7.29 9.53 19.25
CA ASP A 457 8.35 9.51 18.23
C ASP A 457 9.59 8.73 18.71
N ILE A 458 9.38 7.42 18.87
CA ILE A 458 10.39 6.51 19.41
C ILE A 458 11.63 6.36 18.53
N LEU A 459 12.77 6.20 19.20
CA LEU A 459 14.04 5.79 18.61
C LEU A 459 14.07 4.28 18.34
N GLY A 460 15.03 3.84 17.52
CA GLY A 460 15.23 2.40 17.28
C GLY A 460 15.56 1.61 18.56
N ASP A 461 16.30 2.23 19.47
CA ASP A 461 16.59 1.63 20.79
C ASP A 461 15.31 1.50 21.64
N GLU A 462 14.46 2.52 21.65
CA GLU A 462 13.22 2.52 22.45
C GLU A 462 12.21 1.48 21.92
N ASP A 463 12.15 1.25 20.60
CA ASP A 463 11.36 0.17 19.98
C ASP A 463 11.84 -1.23 20.40
N HIS A 464 13.15 -1.46 20.34
CA HIS A 464 13.75 -2.74 20.71
C HIS A 464 13.52 -3.09 22.19
N LEU A 465 13.51 -2.06 23.04
CA LEU A 465 13.43 -2.20 24.49
C LEU A 465 11.99 -2.11 25.04
N GLY A 466 11.08 -1.50 24.27
CA GLY A 466 9.69 -1.26 24.61
C GLY A 466 8.82 -2.52 24.59
N ASP A 467 7.73 -2.46 25.36
CA ASP A 467 6.77 -3.54 25.55
C ASP A 467 5.61 -3.48 24.57
N MET A 468 5.33 -2.30 24.02
CA MET A 468 4.41 -2.11 22.90
C MET A 468 4.99 -1.05 21.98
N ASP A 469 4.89 -1.28 20.69
CA ASP A 469 5.23 -0.32 19.64
C ASP A 469 4.07 -0.20 18.66
N PHE A 470 3.65 1.03 18.38
CA PHE A 470 2.55 1.28 17.47
C PHE A 470 2.75 2.50 16.62
N LYS A 471 2.13 2.48 15.45
CA LYS A 471 2.25 3.46 14.38
C LYS A 471 0.86 3.92 14.05
N VAL A 472 0.64 5.23 14.12
CA VAL A 472 -0.64 5.87 13.81
C VAL A 472 -0.41 6.85 12.68
N THR A 473 -1.24 6.77 11.66
CA THR A 473 -1.25 7.72 10.54
C THR A 473 -2.62 8.34 10.43
N GLY A 474 -2.69 9.54 9.87
CA GLY A 474 -3.95 10.25 9.74
C GLY A 474 -3.78 11.72 9.40
N ALA A 475 -4.91 12.36 9.17
CA ALA A 475 -5.01 13.81 9.09
C ALA A 475 -5.33 14.41 10.47
N ALA A 476 -5.63 15.70 10.50
CA ALA A 476 -6.05 16.38 11.72
C ALA A 476 -7.41 15.87 12.24
N GLU A 477 -8.30 15.43 11.34
CA GLU A 477 -9.66 15.02 11.69
C GLU A 477 -9.77 13.57 12.16
N GLY A 478 -8.81 12.71 11.80
CA GLY A 478 -8.88 11.29 12.18
C GLY A 478 -7.77 10.43 11.60
N VAL A 479 -7.82 9.15 11.95
CA VAL A 479 -6.85 8.10 11.64
C VAL A 479 -7.12 7.52 10.25
N THR A 480 -6.05 7.32 9.47
CA THR A 480 -6.11 6.61 8.17
C THR A 480 -5.53 5.20 8.23
N ALA A 481 -4.52 4.95 9.06
CA ALA A 481 -4.03 3.62 9.34
C ALA A 481 -3.46 3.47 10.76
N LEU A 482 -3.53 2.24 11.27
CA LEU A 482 -3.01 1.86 12.58
C LEU A 482 -2.27 0.54 12.45
N GLN A 483 -1.10 0.46 13.08
CA GLN A 483 -0.38 -0.79 13.28
C GLN A 483 0.17 -0.84 14.70
N MET A 484 -0.10 -1.91 15.44
CA MET A 484 0.29 -2.10 16.83
C MET A 484 0.86 -3.50 17.04
N ASP A 485 1.99 -3.58 17.74
CA ASP A 485 2.61 -4.81 18.22
C ASP A 485 2.74 -4.72 19.74
N ILE A 486 2.12 -5.66 20.46
CA ILE A 486 2.13 -5.73 21.92
C ILE A 486 2.89 -6.99 22.32
N LYS A 487 3.94 -6.84 23.12
CA LYS A 487 4.85 -7.92 23.53
C LYS A 487 4.55 -8.44 24.94
N ILE A 488 3.65 -7.79 25.68
CA ILE A 488 3.30 -8.12 27.06
C ILE A 488 1.79 -8.17 27.28
N GLY A 489 1.33 -8.90 28.30
CA GLY A 489 -0.04 -8.76 28.80
C GLY A 489 -0.24 -7.47 29.61
N GLY A 490 -1.50 -7.17 29.96
CA GLY A 490 -1.83 -6.09 30.90
C GLY A 490 -1.78 -4.67 30.34
N VAL A 491 -1.87 -4.52 29.00
CA VAL A 491 -2.16 -3.22 28.37
C VAL A 491 -3.68 -3.08 28.26
N ASP A 492 -4.26 -2.28 29.14
CA ASP A 492 -5.70 -2.08 29.21
C ASP A 492 -6.21 -0.97 28.28
N LYS A 493 -7.54 -0.80 28.25
CA LYS A 493 -8.21 0.22 27.42
C LYS A 493 -7.80 1.65 27.80
N ALA A 494 -7.53 1.92 29.08
CA ALA A 494 -7.19 3.27 29.54
C ALA A 494 -5.78 3.67 29.06
N ILE A 495 -4.83 2.75 29.15
CA ILE A 495 -3.47 2.90 28.64
C ILE A 495 -3.49 3.12 27.12
N MET A 496 -4.25 2.32 26.37
CA MET A 496 -4.37 2.49 24.92
C MET A 496 -4.98 3.84 24.56
N LYS A 497 -6.01 4.29 25.28
CA LYS A 497 -6.63 5.60 25.07
C LYS A 497 -5.63 6.74 25.28
N GLN A 498 -4.88 6.71 26.37
CA GLN A 498 -3.82 7.69 26.62
C GLN A 498 -2.79 7.70 25.49
N ALA A 499 -2.38 6.51 25.05
CA ALA A 499 -1.36 6.39 24.01
C ALA A 499 -1.84 6.93 22.65
N LEU A 500 -3.08 6.65 22.27
CA LEU A 500 -3.68 7.17 21.03
C LEU A 500 -3.86 8.69 21.08
N GLU A 501 -4.27 9.26 22.21
CA GLU A 501 -4.41 10.72 22.36
C GLU A 501 -3.05 11.42 22.23
N GLN A 502 -2.02 10.90 22.89
CA GLN A 502 -0.65 11.42 22.75
C GLN A 502 -0.14 11.28 21.31
N ALA A 503 -0.51 10.20 20.61
CA ALA A 503 -0.20 10.02 19.19
C ALA A 503 -0.90 11.07 18.31
N ARG A 504 -2.16 11.43 18.63
CA ARG A 504 -2.92 12.47 17.94
C ARG A 504 -2.23 13.83 18.05
N GLU A 505 -1.82 14.22 19.25
CA GLU A 505 -1.07 15.46 19.49
C GLU A 505 0.23 15.51 18.68
N GLY A 506 1.02 14.44 18.72
CA GLY A 506 2.26 14.33 17.96
C GLY A 506 2.04 14.36 16.44
N ARG A 507 0.97 13.72 15.95
CA ARG A 507 0.58 13.75 14.52
C ARG A 507 0.21 15.16 14.06
N ILE A 508 -0.58 15.89 14.85
CA ILE A 508 -0.95 17.28 14.57
C ILE A 508 0.29 18.18 14.53
N HIS A 509 1.24 17.98 15.46
CA HIS A 509 2.51 18.70 15.44
C HIS A 509 3.31 18.45 14.15
N ILE A 510 3.40 17.20 13.70
CA ILE A 510 4.09 16.83 12.45
C ILE A 510 3.39 17.45 11.24
N LEU A 511 2.05 17.42 11.18
CA LEU A 511 1.27 18.07 10.11
C LEU A 511 1.57 19.56 10.04
N GLY A 512 1.66 20.25 11.20
CA GLY A 512 2.06 21.65 11.26
C GLY A 512 3.44 21.89 10.64
N LYS A 513 4.42 21.03 10.92
CA LYS A 513 5.76 21.09 10.32
C LYS A 513 5.80 20.77 8.83
N MET A 514 4.94 19.89 8.35
CA MET A 514 4.80 19.63 6.91
C MET A 514 4.21 20.85 6.19
N ALA A 515 3.21 21.50 6.78
CA ALA A 515 2.54 22.68 6.21
C ALA A 515 3.46 23.89 6.06
N GLU A 516 4.54 23.99 6.86
CA GLU A 516 5.60 25.00 6.70
C GLU A 516 6.34 24.88 5.35
N ALA A 517 6.43 23.67 4.77
CA ALA A 517 7.07 23.41 3.48
C ALA A 517 6.09 23.50 2.29
N ILE A 518 4.91 22.89 2.42
CA ILE A 518 3.83 22.98 1.43
C ILE A 518 2.49 22.72 2.12
N SER A 519 1.57 23.69 2.03
CA SER A 519 0.27 23.63 2.72
C SER A 519 -0.88 23.14 1.82
N VAL A 520 -0.76 23.34 0.51
CA VAL A 520 -1.71 22.90 -0.52
C VAL A 520 -0.96 22.29 -1.70
N PRO A 521 -1.55 21.33 -2.44
CA PRO A 521 -0.95 20.83 -3.67
C PRO A 521 -0.61 21.96 -4.64
N ARG A 522 0.43 21.77 -5.46
CA ARG A 522 0.72 22.70 -6.55
C ARG A 522 -0.46 22.76 -7.53
N GLU A 523 -0.77 23.95 -8.03
CA GLU A 523 -1.87 24.16 -8.98
C GLU A 523 -1.62 23.48 -10.33
N GLU A 524 -0.36 23.44 -10.75
CA GLU A 524 0.06 22.83 -12.02
C GLU A 524 0.83 21.53 -11.76
N LEU A 525 0.56 20.53 -12.59
CA LEU A 525 1.37 19.32 -12.67
C LEU A 525 2.77 19.64 -13.21
N SER A 526 3.74 18.81 -12.85
CA SER A 526 5.10 18.90 -13.38
C SER A 526 5.12 18.98 -14.92
N PRO A 527 5.98 19.81 -15.52
CA PRO A 527 6.10 19.91 -16.98
C PRO A 527 6.59 18.60 -17.63
N TYR A 528 7.12 17.67 -16.83
CA TYR A 528 7.56 16.36 -17.30
C TYR A 528 6.49 15.27 -17.13
N ALA A 529 5.43 15.56 -16.38
CA ALA A 529 4.32 14.64 -16.24
C ALA A 529 3.53 14.57 -17.56
N PRO A 530 3.02 13.38 -17.94
CA PRO A 530 2.11 13.30 -19.07
C PRO A 530 0.87 14.14 -18.77
N ARG A 531 0.44 15.00 -19.70
CA ARG A 531 -0.85 15.68 -19.60
C ARG A 531 -1.91 14.77 -20.17
N ILE A 532 -2.89 14.40 -19.35
CA ILE A 532 -4.03 13.60 -19.77
C ILE A 532 -5.19 14.54 -20.03
N THR A 533 -5.70 14.54 -21.26
CA THR A 533 -6.93 15.24 -21.62
C THR A 533 -8.01 14.20 -21.88
N THR A 534 -9.08 14.27 -21.11
CA THR A 534 -10.25 13.41 -21.29
C THR A 534 -11.26 14.09 -22.21
N ILE A 535 -11.74 13.37 -23.21
CA ILE A 535 -12.86 13.79 -24.05
C ILE A 535 -13.97 12.75 -23.98
N GLN A 536 -15.21 13.20 -24.06
CA GLN A 536 -16.38 12.34 -24.14
C GLN A 536 -16.84 12.22 -25.59
N VAL A 537 -16.99 10.98 -26.06
CA VAL A 537 -17.68 10.66 -27.32
C VAL A 537 -18.94 9.85 -27.03
N LYS A 538 -19.85 9.79 -28.01
CA LYS A 538 -21.03 8.93 -27.89
C LYS A 538 -20.59 7.47 -27.93
N GLN A 539 -21.28 6.62 -27.17
CA GLN A 539 -20.94 5.21 -27.01
C GLN A 539 -20.93 4.42 -28.32
N ASP A 540 -21.82 4.76 -29.25
CA ASP A 540 -21.89 4.17 -30.59
C ASP A 540 -20.68 4.56 -31.48
N GLN A 541 -20.07 5.72 -31.23
CA GLN A 541 -18.90 6.24 -31.96
C GLN A 541 -17.57 5.67 -31.47
N VAL A 542 -17.53 5.01 -30.31
CA VAL A 542 -16.33 4.35 -29.78
C VAL A 542 -15.74 3.37 -30.80
N ARG A 543 -16.61 2.62 -31.50
CA ARG A 543 -16.19 1.70 -32.58
C ARG A 543 -15.54 2.42 -33.76
N THR A 544 -16.01 3.62 -34.09
CA THR A 544 -15.45 4.46 -35.16
C THR A 544 -14.04 4.93 -34.80
N VAL A 545 -13.83 5.35 -33.55
CA VAL A 545 -12.52 5.80 -33.06
C VAL A 545 -11.51 4.65 -33.02
N ILE A 546 -11.91 3.47 -32.54
CA ILE A 546 -11.04 2.28 -32.54
C ILE A 546 -10.74 1.85 -33.98
N GLY A 547 -11.76 1.81 -34.83
CA GLY A 547 -11.68 1.29 -36.20
C GLY A 547 -11.53 -0.22 -36.26
N SER A 548 -11.60 -0.80 -37.46
CA SER A 548 -11.48 -2.25 -37.64
C SER A 548 -10.11 -2.76 -37.16
N GLY A 549 -10.13 -3.65 -36.16
CA GLY A 549 -8.91 -4.21 -35.55
C GLY A 549 -8.02 -3.18 -34.84
N GLY A 550 -8.56 -2.02 -34.44
CA GLY A 550 -7.79 -0.95 -33.79
C GLY A 550 -6.98 -0.08 -34.77
N LYS A 551 -7.27 -0.14 -36.08
CA LYS A 551 -6.49 0.57 -37.11
C LYS A 551 -6.49 2.09 -36.92
N ASN A 552 -7.66 2.68 -36.60
CA ASN A 552 -7.79 4.14 -36.49
C ASN A 552 -7.02 4.64 -35.25
N VAL A 553 -7.27 4.06 -34.08
CA VAL A 553 -6.55 4.43 -32.86
C VAL A 553 -5.04 4.23 -32.99
N ARG A 554 -4.57 3.13 -33.60
CA ARG A 554 -3.12 2.94 -33.86
C ARG A 554 -2.56 4.00 -34.80
N GLY A 555 -3.29 4.39 -35.83
CA GLY A 555 -2.87 5.46 -36.75
C GLY A 555 -2.75 6.82 -36.05
N ILE A 556 -3.67 7.14 -35.13
CA ILE A 556 -3.59 8.38 -34.33
C ILE A 556 -2.39 8.31 -33.38
N ILE A 557 -2.18 7.19 -32.69
CA ILE A 557 -1.02 6.97 -31.81
C ILE A 557 0.30 7.11 -32.61
N GLU A 558 0.40 6.51 -33.78
CA GLU A 558 1.59 6.58 -34.63
C GLU A 558 1.86 8.00 -35.16
N ALA A 559 0.80 8.74 -35.53
CA ALA A 559 0.93 10.10 -36.04
C ALA A 559 1.24 11.15 -34.97
N THR A 560 0.77 10.93 -33.73
CA THR A 560 0.85 11.94 -32.65
C THR A 560 1.83 11.56 -31.53
N GLY A 561 2.22 10.29 -31.43
CA GLY A 561 3.00 9.77 -30.30
C GLY A 561 2.25 9.74 -28.96
N CYS A 562 0.96 10.10 -28.95
CA CYS A 562 0.15 10.10 -27.72
C CYS A 562 -0.21 8.67 -27.29
N SER A 563 -0.40 8.45 -25.99
CA SER A 563 -1.11 7.27 -25.50
C SER A 563 -2.60 7.57 -25.47
N ILE A 564 -3.40 6.72 -26.11
CA ILE A 564 -4.85 6.85 -26.15
C ILE A 564 -5.45 5.64 -25.47
N ASP A 565 -6.27 5.89 -24.46
CA ASP A 565 -7.05 4.89 -23.75
C ASP A 565 -8.54 5.19 -23.94
N ILE A 566 -9.32 4.14 -24.22
CA ILE A 566 -10.71 4.27 -24.66
C ILE A 566 -11.56 3.37 -23.78
N GLU A 567 -12.47 3.98 -23.03
CA GLU A 567 -13.43 3.31 -22.16
C GLU A 567 -14.71 2.96 -22.91
N ASP A 568 -15.39 1.90 -22.46
CA ASP A 568 -16.64 1.40 -23.05
C ASP A 568 -17.82 2.37 -22.87
N ASP A 569 -17.72 3.34 -21.96
CA ASP A 569 -18.72 4.40 -21.72
C ASP A 569 -18.56 5.61 -22.66
N GLY A 570 -17.53 5.61 -23.51
CA GLY A 570 -17.22 6.70 -24.44
C GLY A 570 -16.23 7.74 -23.92
N ARG A 571 -15.63 7.56 -22.74
CA ARG A 571 -14.49 8.38 -22.32
C ARG A 571 -13.22 7.96 -23.06
N ILE A 572 -12.50 8.97 -23.54
CA ILE A 572 -11.20 8.77 -24.20
C ILE A 572 -10.16 9.63 -23.49
N ASN A 573 -9.17 8.97 -22.88
CA ASN A 573 -8.05 9.60 -22.19
C ASN A 573 -6.86 9.69 -23.15
N ILE A 574 -6.44 10.92 -23.46
CA ILE A 574 -5.33 11.19 -24.39
C ILE A 574 -4.17 11.76 -23.58
N ALA A 575 -3.09 11.00 -23.49
CA ALA A 575 -1.92 11.33 -22.69
C ALA A 575 -0.71 11.68 -23.56
N SER A 576 -0.09 12.83 -23.31
CA SER A 576 1.20 13.22 -23.90
C SER A 576 1.92 14.25 -23.03
N ALA A 577 3.26 14.24 -23.04
CA ALA A 577 4.05 15.33 -22.47
C ALA A 577 4.04 16.60 -23.35
N ASP A 578 3.70 16.46 -24.64
CA ASP A 578 3.59 17.56 -25.60
C ASP A 578 2.12 17.97 -25.79
N GLY A 579 1.80 19.21 -25.40
CA GLY A 579 0.46 19.76 -25.52
C GLY A 579 -0.04 19.90 -26.96
N ASP A 580 0.84 20.11 -27.94
CA ASP A 580 0.44 20.26 -29.33
C ASP A 580 0.15 18.89 -29.97
N ALA A 581 0.90 17.86 -29.60
CA ALA A 581 0.57 16.48 -29.94
C ALA A 581 -0.81 16.06 -29.41
N CYS A 582 -1.13 16.44 -28.17
CA CYS A 582 -2.43 16.16 -27.56
C CYS A 582 -3.58 16.87 -28.31
N LYS A 583 -3.42 18.16 -28.65
CA LYS A 583 -4.41 18.89 -29.47
C LYS A 583 -4.63 18.25 -30.84
N MET A 584 -3.57 17.78 -31.48
CA MET A 584 -3.65 17.09 -32.76
C MET A 584 -4.43 15.77 -32.64
N ALA A 585 -4.17 14.97 -31.59
CA ALA A 585 -4.91 13.74 -31.32
C ALA A 585 -6.41 14.01 -31.05
N ILE A 586 -6.72 15.02 -30.23
CA ILE A 586 -8.10 15.46 -29.96
C ILE A 586 -8.79 15.86 -31.27
N LYS A 587 -8.11 16.62 -32.13
CA LYS A 587 -8.66 17.02 -33.43
C LYS A 587 -8.97 15.81 -34.30
N MET A 588 -8.03 14.87 -34.43
CA MET A 588 -8.25 13.64 -35.21
C MET A 588 -9.43 12.81 -34.69
N ILE A 589 -9.58 12.69 -33.37
CA ILE A 589 -10.72 11.97 -32.79
C ILE A 589 -12.02 12.73 -33.05
N ARG A 590 -12.03 14.05 -32.85
CA ARG A 590 -13.22 14.88 -33.14
C ARG A 590 -13.63 14.78 -34.60
N ASP A 591 -12.68 14.84 -35.52
CA ASP A 591 -12.92 14.72 -36.97
C ASP A 591 -13.53 13.35 -37.32
N LEU A 592 -13.15 12.27 -36.61
CA LEU A 592 -13.75 10.93 -36.78
C LEU A 592 -15.15 10.81 -36.16
N THR A 593 -15.41 11.51 -35.07
CA THR A 593 -16.70 11.49 -34.35
C THR A 593 -17.65 12.61 -34.77
N GLN A 594 -17.26 13.40 -35.76
CA GLN A 594 -18.03 14.57 -36.18
C GLN A 594 -19.30 14.12 -36.90
N GLU A 595 -20.45 14.54 -36.38
CA GLU A 595 -21.73 14.30 -37.02
C GLU A 595 -22.12 15.49 -37.90
N ALA A 596 -22.82 15.20 -39.00
CA ALA A 596 -23.47 16.22 -39.79
C ALA A 596 -24.61 16.85 -38.96
N GLU A 597 -24.70 18.17 -38.96
CA GLU A 597 -25.74 18.95 -38.30
C GLU A 597 -26.62 19.58 -39.37
N LYS A 598 -27.93 19.45 -39.21
CA LYS A 598 -28.90 20.09 -40.12
C LYS A 598 -28.71 21.62 -40.09
N GLY A 599 -28.53 22.20 -41.27
CA GLY A 599 -28.36 23.64 -41.48
C GLY A 599 -26.90 24.11 -41.55
N LYS A 600 -25.91 23.27 -41.19
CA LYS A 600 -24.49 23.63 -41.18
C LYS A 600 -23.87 23.52 -42.58
N LEU A 601 -22.89 24.38 -42.86
CA LEU A 601 -22.10 24.38 -44.10
C LEU A 601 -20.86 23.52 -43.94
N TYR A 602 -20.54 22.75 -44.96
CA TYR A 602 -19.37 21.87 -45.02
C TYR A 602 -18.64 22.07 -46.35
N MET A 603 -17.31 22.02 -46.32
CA MET A 603 -16.50 21.89 -47.52
C MET A 603 -16.31 20.40 -47.78
N GLY A 604 -16.95 19.89 -48.83
CA GLY A 604 -16.88 18.47 -49.16
C GLY A 604 -16.20 18.21 -50.50
N THR A 605 -15.65 17.02 -50.66
CA THR A 605 -15.01 16.58 -51.90
C THR A 605 -15.94 15.62 -52.66
N VAL A 606 -16.16 15.87 -53.94
CA VAL A 606 -17.00 15.01 -54.79
C VAL A 606 -16.32 13.66 -54.97
N ARG A 607 -16.88 12.60 -54.36
CA ARG A 607 -16.35 11.23 -54.47
C ARG A 607 -16.83 10.52 -55.71
N LYS A 608 -18.11 10.69 -56.04
CA LYS A 608 -18.75 9.97 -57.15
C LYS A 608 -19.92 10.76 -57.73
N ILE A 609 -20.00 10.83 -59.04
CA ILE A 609 -21.12 11.45 -59.75
C ILE A 609 -22.07 10.38 -60.28
N MET A 610 -23.37 10.63 -60.13
CA MET A 610 -24.46 9.81 -60.65
C MET A 610 -25.40 10.69 -61.49
N GLU A 611 -26.25 10.10 -62.31
CA GLU A 611 -27.19 10.85 -63.17
C GLU A 611 -28.17 11.73 -62.36
N PHE A 612 -28.51 11.32 -61.14
CA PHE A 612 -29.48 12.01 -60.28
C PHE A 612 -28.85 12.92 -59.22
N GLY A 613 -27.51 12.95 -59.10
CA GLY A 613 -26.82 13.75 -58.08
C GLY A 613 -25.35 13.39 -57.91
N ALA A 614 -24.69 14.04 -56.95
CA ALA A 614 -23.30 13.79 -56.60
C ALA A 614 -23.17 13.36 -55.14
N PHE A 615 -22.36 12.33 -54.89
CA PHE A 615 -21.93 11.98 -53.54
C PHE A 615 -20.73 12.83 -53.16
N VAL A 616 -20.92 13.63 -52.12
CA VAL A 616 -19.93 14.56 -51.60
C VAL A 616 -19.55 14.09 -50.21
N GLU A 617 -18.27 13.76 -50.02
CA GLU A 617 -17.73 13.41 -48.71
C GLU A 617 -17.49 14.72 -47.93
N ILE A 618 -18.19 14.87 -46.81
CA ILE A 618 -18.08 16.07 -45.96
C ILE A 618 -17.03 15.91 -44.86
N PHE A 619 -16.82 14.68 -44.37
CA PHE A 619 -15.77 14.26 -43.44
C PHE A 619 -15.34 12.84 -43.77
N PRO A 620 -14.14 12.37 -43.34
CA PRO A 620 -13.63 11.05 -43.70
C PRO A 620 -14.65 9.93 -43.45
N GLY A 621 -15.08 9.26 -44.54
CA GLY A 621 -16.05 8.16 -44.46
C GLY A 621 -17.52 8.56 -44.31
N THR A 622 -17.85 9.85 -44.33
CA THR A 622 -19.23 10.37 -44.27
C THR A 622 -19.61 11.05 -45.59
N ASP A 623 -20.41 10.34 -46.40
CA ASP A 623 -20.92 10.82 -47.68
C ASP A 623 -22.34 11.37 -47.54
N GLY A 624 -22.61 12.53 -48.12
CA GLY A 624 -23.96 13.03 -48.36
C GLY A 624 -24.28 13.16 -49.84
N LEU A 625 -25.57 13.09 -50.17
CA LEU A 625 -26.05 13.20 -51.54
C LEU A 625 -26.48 14.63 -51.83
N VAL A 626 -25.86 15.28 -52.81
CA VAL A 626 -26.38 16.49 -53.45
C VAL A 626 -27.24 16.07 -54.63
N HIS A 627 -28.56 16.22 -54.52
CA HIS A 627 -29.48 15.91 -55.60
C HIS A 627 -29.33 16.92 -56.74
N ILE A 628 -29.60 16.52 -58.00
CA ILE A 628 -29.43 17.38 -59.18
C ILE A 628 -30.21 18.71 -59.09
N SER A 629 -31.34 18.73 -58.38
CA SER A 629 -32.14 19.95 -58.14
C SER A 629 -31.52 20.93 -57.13
N GLU A 630 -30.53 20.48 -56.36
CA GLU A 630 -29.87 21.21 -55.28
C GLU A 630 -28.43 21.62 -55.64
N LEU A 631 -28.05 21.50 -56.91
CA LEU A 631 -26.71 21.85 -57.41
C LEU A 631 -26.55 23.36 -57.67
N ASP A 632 -27.56 24.00 -58.26
CA ASP A 632 -27.50 25.41 -58.66
C ASP A 632 -28.89 26.08 -58.67
N LYS A 633 -28.92 27.42 -58.78
CA LYS A 633 -30.16 28.20 -58.90
C LYS A 633 -30.81 28.04 -60.29
N GLU A 634 -30.00 27.77 -61.31
CA GLU A 634 -30.46 27.50 -62.68
C GLU A 634 -30.74 26.01 -62.90
N ARG A 635 -31.55 25.69 -63.92
CA ARG A 635 -31.96 24.30 -64.19
C ARG A 635 -30.81 23.50 -64.81
N VAL A 636 -30.22 22.64 -64.00
CA VAL A 636 -29.12 21.73 -64.38
C VAL A 636 -29.68 20.53 -65.16
N ARG A 637 -29.10 20.22 -66.33
CA ARG A 637 -29.48 19.04 -67.13
C ARG A 637 -28.62 17.82 -66.79
N ASN A 638 -27.30 17.99 -66.67
CA ASN A 638 -26.40 16.92 -66.22
C ASN A 638 -25.55 17.40 -65.03
N VAL A 639 -25.33 16.52 -64.05
CA VAL A 639 -24.49 16.83 -62.88
C VAL A 639 -23.05 17.15 -63.26
N THR A 640 -22.54 16.52 -64.32
CA THR A 640 -21.20 16.71 -64.89
C THR A 640 -20.96 18.11 -65.47
N ASP A 641 -22.05 18.86 -65.74
CA ASP A 641 -21.95 20.23 -66.25
C ASP A 641 -21.48 21.21 -65.16
N ILE A 642 -21.63 20.82 -63.88
CA ILE A 642 -21.36 21.67 -62.71
C ILE A 642 -20.28 21.09 -61.79
N LEU A 643 -20.21 19.77 -61.66
CA LEU A 643 -19.26 19.10 -60.76
C LEU A 643 -18.41 18.08 -61.52
N LYS A 644 -17.16 17.93 -61.11
CA LYS A 644 -16.28 16.82 -61.48
C LYS A 644 -15.91 16.01 -60.24
N GLU A 645 -15.62 14.73 -60.44
CA GLU A 645 -15.08 13.90 -59.37
C GLU A 645 -13.73 14.47 -58.92
N GLY A 646 -13.57 14.63 -57.61
CA GLY A 646 -12.44 15.30 -56.98
C GLY A 646 -12.62 16.80 -56.72
N ASP A 647 -13.70 17.44 -57.20
CA ASP A 647 -13.93 18.86 -56.92
C ASP A 647 -14.23 19.11 -55.43
N GLN A 648 -13.67 20.19 -54.87
CA GLN A 648 -14.05 20.70 -53.54
C GLN A 648 -15.20 21.69 -53.68
N VAL A 649 -16.31 21.42 -53.00
CA VAL A 649 -17.52 22.23 -53.07
C VAL A 649 -18.13 22.49 -51.70
N LEU A 650 -18.59 23.73 -51.52
CA LEU A 650 -19.32 24.13 -50.32
C LEU A 650 -20.77 23.64 -50.40
N VAL A 651 -21.23 22.93 -49.39
CA VAL A 651 -22.54 22.29 -49.33
C VAL A 651 -23.18 22.48 -47.96
N LYS A 652 -24.49 22.69 -47.92
CA LYS A 652 -25.28 22.81 -46.68
C LYS A 652 -26.01 21.50 -46.40
N CYS A 653 -25.95 21.01 -45.16
CA CYS A 653 -26.76 19.86 -44.74
C CYS A 653 -28.23 20.30 -44.61
N LEU A 654 -29.10 19.75 -45.45
CA LEU A 654 -30.53 20.08 -45.46
C LEU A 654 -31.32 19.21 -44.49
N ASP A 655 -30.99 17.93 -44.42
CA ASP A 655 -31.73 16.97 -43.61
C ASP A 655 -30.93 15.67 -43.45
N ILE A 656 -31.20 14.95 -42.38
CA ILE A 656 -30.64 13.62 -42.11
C ILE A 656 -31.84 12.69 -41.94
N ASP A 657 -31.95 11.70 -42.82
CA ASP A 657 -33.09 10.80 -42.79
C ASP A 657 -33.00 9.78 -41.62
N ARG A 658 -34.09 9.06 -41.35
CA ARG A 658 -34.14 8.04 -40.28
C ARG A 658 -33.18 6.85 -40.50
N GLN A 659 -32.62 6.69 -41.69
CA GLN A 659 -31.62 5.68 -42.04
C GLN A 659 -30.18 6.26 -42.00
N GLY A 660 -30.00 7.51 -41.56
CA GLY A 660 -28.70 8.18 -41.48
C GLY A 660 -28.20 8.77 -42.80
N LYS A 661 -29.02 8.81 -43.86
CA LYS A 661 -28.60 9.41 -45.15
C LYS A 661 -28.67 10.93 -45.08
N ILE A 662 -27.56 11.56 -45.42
CA ILE A 662 -27.40 13.01 -45.35
C ILE A 662 -27.78 13.63 -46.70
N LYS A 663 -28.74 14.55 -46.69
CA LYS A 663 -29.11 15.35 -47.86
C LYS A 663 -28.35 16.67 -47.84
N LEU A 664 -27.59 16.94 -48.90
CA LEU A 664 -26.77 18.13 -49.04
C LEU A 664 -27.31 19.03 -50.16
N SER A 665 -27.10 20.34 -50.04
CA SER A 665 -27.42 21.32 -51.08
C SER A 665 -26.27 22.28 -51.31
N ARG A 666 -25.78 22.33 -52.56
CA ARG A 666 -24.83 23.35 -53.01
C ARG A 666 -25.56 24.67 -53.26
N LYS A 667 -26.79 24.60 -53.79
CA LYS A 667 -27.63 25.76 -54.09
C LYS A 667 -27.85 26.67 -52.89
N GLU A 668 -28.13 26.09 -51.72
CA GLU A 668 -28.32 26.82 -50.45
C GLU A 668 -27.00 27.35 -49.86
N ALA A 669 -25.86 26.82 -50.30
CA ALA A 669 -24.52 27.26 -49.91
C ALA A 669 -23.92 28.32 -50.87
N LEU A 670 -24.54 28.56 -52.04
CA LEU A 670 -24.06 29.52 -53.03
C LEU A 670 -24.07 30.96 -52.48
N GLY A 671 -22.88 31.56 -52.39
CA GLY A 671 -22.69 32.93 -51.88
C GLY A 671 -22.47 33.01 -50.36
N GLN A 672 -22.36 31.87 -49.67
CA GLN A 672 -21.98 31.81 -48.25
C GLN A 672 -20.49 31.45 -48.13
N THR A 673 -19.83 31.94 -47.10
CA THR A 673 -18.46 31.57 -46.72
C THR A 673 -18.50 30.67 -45.49
N LEU A 674 -17.54 29.76 -45.35
CA LEU A 674 -17.37 29.00 -44.12
C LEU A 674 -17.18 29.98 -42.95
N PRO A 675 -17.86 29.78 -41.81
CA PRO A 675 -17.52 30.51 -40.60
C PRO A 675 -16.05 30.23 -40.24
N GLU A 676 -15.28 31.27 -39.91
CA GLU A 676 -13.94 31.08 -39.35
C GLU A 676 -14.05 30.25 -38.06
N VAL A 677 -13.27 29.18 -38.00
CA VAL A 677 -13.26 28.24 -36.87
C VAL A 677 -12.64 28.95 -35.67
N GLY A 678 -13.47 29.31 -34.69
CA GLY A 678 -13.05 29.75 -33.35
C GLY A 678 -12.75 28.56 -32.45
#